data_AF-A0A1W6DQE5-F1
#
_entry.id   AF-A0A1W6DQE5-F1
#
_cell.length_a   1.000
_cell.length_b   1.000
_cell.length_c   1.000
_cell.angle_alpha   90.00
_cell.angle_beta   90.00
_cell.angle_gamma   90.00
#
_symmetry.space_group_name_H-M   'P 1'
#
loop_
_entity.id
_entity.type
_entity.pdbx_description
1 polymer ?
#
loop_
_entity_poly.entity_id
_entity_poly.type
_entity_poly.pdbx_seq_one_letter_code
_entity_poly.pdbx_strand_id
1 'polypeptide(L)'
;MTNQTEPAEDPQPGAAGTGPTPAPQGVTAGDGDSTAERAPDGATGSAGSDPDAAGAADTGTEKDTGSAREAGGTATTTATASPFAGIPVSDYVRDGVAALLLLVSLALPWDVSSRASDKIEVVLLTILSLLTLALPYLARTGVLPTTWTVHTTRKVRLLANAPYVLLVLVYLVVDVVGGGDLADGWGGVGSAAALGLAGALLAAQPRESELGPQDQDRAVTDRWLQALLALAALLALTVLLTVILTATGTRLGGALFVLLVIVAAVFVLALAGLPTYGTWRRSEAARLTLVGLGVMLAVGFVLGSGNNGLVTIESTHGGRFGLVLVPALAAVAAAPAVHRAMAAADPVTTWVRVAVNALDLVLVVAGYVAVSAVLTLADGARGVPVVLAVVVGVLAAAVAFVARRSLARDAATGRPLALGGAGVVALLGIVLLVVTSNRVVLGGGVEHVLLAFGLPLLVVGALTVPREVRAYFAEHRPVPAATGAEAARAYVWQPPAPKQPKPARPAPAPAGPPAGAHPTAGHTGAYPGSGAYPATGPTGTYPPAGHTGPVPTQQAPDRRFAAGSDATEVLPVQPAEPERSGYAARPGLTPDEGPSTAVLPAYQEEQPGTGPQPTAQQPGQGYPQQGYGQQQGYASSGPGQQGYAPQGYDQQGYGQQGYAQQPAAQQPSYAPPAQPAGFTAAQALDPGTPLEVLAQIVQDAPHLRPQVAANPSTYPALLEWLGNLGDPAVDAALRSRRG
;
A
#
# COMPACT_ATOMS: atom_id res chain seq x y z
N MET A 1 -61.53 -20.94 -0.19
CA MET A 1 -62.76 -21.40 -0.88
C MET A 1 -62.40 -21.79 -2.32
N THR A 2 -63.22 -22.62 -2.95
CA THR A 2 -63.08 -23.21 -4.30
C THR A 2 -63.21 -22.18 -5.43
N ASN A 3 -62.85 -22.41 -6.71
CA ASN A 3 -62.39 -23.59 -7.50
C ASN A 3 -61.32 -23.12 -8.55
N GLN A 4 -60.35 -23.93 -9.02
CA GLN A 4 -60.37 -24.89 -10.16
C GLN A 4 -60.80 -24.31 -11.53
N THR A 5 -60.25 -24.72 -12.70
CA THR A 5 -59.57 -26.00 -13.05
C THR A 5 -58.47 -25.87 -14.15
N GLU A 6 -57.65 -26.91 -14.30
CA GLU A 6 -56.57 -27.20 -15.29
C GLU A 6 -57.03 -28.37 -16.25
N PRO A 7 -56.23 -29.17 -17.02
CA PRO A 7 -54.85 -29.08 -17.58
C PRO A 7 -54.67 -29.66 -19.05
N ALA A 8 -53.40 -29.68 -19.55
CA ALA A 8 -52.72 -30.70 -20.43
C ALA A 8 -53.31 -31.14 -21.83
N GLU A 9 -52.66 -31.89 -22.75
CA GLU A 9 -51.31 -32.54 -22.86
C GLU A 9 -50.86 -32.77 -24.36
N ASP A 10 -49.58 -33.17 -24.55
CA ASP A 10 -48.71 -33.59 -25.70
C ASP A 10 -49.24 -34.46 -26.90
N PRO A 11 -48.43 -34.99 -27.90
CA PRO A 11 -47.01 -34.77 -28.35
C PRO A 11 -46.73 -34.73 -29.91
N GLN A 12 -45.43 -34.76 -30.30
CA GLN A 12 -44.73 -34.86 -31.64
C GLN A 12 -44.87 -36.21 -32.43
N PRO A 13 -44.18 -36.55 -33.60
CA PRO A 13 -43.05 -35.93 -34.36
C PRO A 13 -43.04 -35.95 -35.95
N GLY A 14 -41.99 -35.37 -36.59
CA GLY A 14 -41.51 -35.65 -37.99
C GLY A 14 -41.29 -34.40 -38.89
N ALA A 15 -40.44 -34.31 -39.94
CA ALA A 15 -39.31 -35.12 -40.48
C ALA A 15 -38.43 -34.25 -41.46
N ALA A 16 -37.33 -34.80 -42.05
CA ALA A 16 -36.39 -34.10 -42.99
C ALA A 16 -36.79 -34.23 -44.49
N GLY A 17 -36.16 -33.65 -45.55
CA GLY A 17 -34.98 -32.76 -45.73
C GLY A 17 -34.58 -32.64 -47.25
N THR A 18 -33.37 -32.15 -47.58
CA THR A 18 -32.66 -32.11 -48.92
C THR A 18 -32.93 -30.95 -49.94
N GLY A 19 -31.99 -30.74 -50.88
CA GLY A 19 -31.99 -29.77 -52.03
C GLY A 19 -31.81 -30.49 -53.39
N PRO A 20 -31.06 -30.01 -54.44
CA PRO A 20 -30.27 -28.76 -54.59
C PRO A 20 -30.25 -28.07 -56.01
N THR A 21 -29.70 -26.83 -56.13
CA THR A 21 -29.13 -26.18 -57.38
C THR A 21 -30.06 -25.94 -58.61
N PRO A 22 -29.62 -25.25 -59.71
CA PRO A 22 -28.50 -24.33 -59.97
C PRO A 22 -28.95 -22.93 -60.51
N ALA A 23 -28.02 -22.11 -61.02
CA ALA A 23 -28.27 -20.83 -61.72
C ALA A 23 -27.84 -20.87 -63.22
N PRO A 24 -28.41 -20.01 -64.09
CA PRO A 24 -27.87 -19.70 -65.42
C PRO A 24 -27.44 -18.22 -65.60
N GLN A 25 -26.97 -17.85 -66.80
CA GLN A 25 -26.25 -16.60 -67.10
C GLN A 25 -27.00 -15.63 -68.04
N GLY A 26 -26.94 -14.33 -67.74
CA GLY A 26 -26.54 -13.27 -68.69
C GLY A 26 -27.53 -12.62 -69.69
N VAL A 27 -27.02 -11.53 -70.30
CA VAL A 27 -27.34 -10.95 -71.64
C VAL A 27 -28.51 -9.93 -71.79
N THR A 28 -28.15 -8.63 -71.74
CA THR A 28 -28.72 -7.44 -72.47
C THR A 28 -30.19 -7.02 -72.26
N ALA A 29 -30.64 -5.76 -72.50
CA ALA A 29 -30.00 -4.43 -72.60
C ALA A 29 -31.10 -3.34 -72.55
N GLY A 30 -30.74 -2.05 -72.40
CA GLY A 30 -31.66 -0.91 -72.49
C GLY A 30 -30.98 0.42 -72.13
N ASP A 31 -31.16 1.45 -72.96
CA ASP A 31 -30.33 2.68 -72.98
C ASP A 31 -30.75 3.78 -71.99
N GLY A 32 -29.83 4.72 -71.70
CA GLY A 32 -30.01 5.76 -70.66
C GLY A 32 -29.20 7.06 -70.79
N ASP A 33 -28.65 7.37 -71.98
CA ASP A 33 -28.01 8.64 -72.36
C ASP A 33 -26.75 9.10 -71.57
N SER A 34 -26.24 10.31 -71.84
CA SER A 34 -24.80 10.57 -72.00
C SER A 34 -24.28 11.89 -71.41
N THR A 35 -22.95 11.96 -71.19
CA THR A 35 -22.05 13.04 -71.66
C THR A 35 -20.59 12.76 -71.28
N ALA A 36 -19.64 12.93 -72.21
CA ALA A 36 -18.20 12.81 -71.96
C ALA A 36 -17.34 13.41 -73.09
N GLU A 37 -16.37 14.28 -72.77
CA GLU A 37 -15.30 14.73 -73.68
C GLU A 37 -14.19 15.49 -72.88
N ARG A 38 -12.87 15.52 -73.19
CA ARG A 38 -11.89 14.60 -73.85
C ARG A 38 -10.47 15.16 -73.61
N ALA A 39 -9.42 14.36 -73.85
CA ALA A 39 -8.01 14.80 -73.81
C ALA A 39 -7.61 15.66 -75.04
N PRO A 40 -6.39 16.25 -75.03
CA PRO A 40 -5.44 15.87 -76.08
C PRO A 40 -3.96 15.71 -75.61
N ASP A 41 -3.09 15.36 -76.56
CA ASP A 41 -1.74 14.79 -76.37
C ASP A 41 -0.55 15.78 -76.60
N GLY A 42 0.66 15.36 -76.17
CA GLY A 42 1.76 15.16 -77.15
C GLY A 42 2.93 16.16 -77.32
N ALA A 43 4.12 15.69 -76.89
CA ALA A 43 5.40 15.62 -77.67
C ALA A 43 6.50 16.73 -77.67
N THR A 44 7.76 16.25 -77.76
CA THR A 44 9.07 16.93 -78.03
C THR A 44 9.66 17.88 -76.95
N GLY A 45 10.98 18.07 -76.78
CA GLY A 45 12.17 17.35 -77.30
C GLY A 45 13.52 18.13 -77.17
N SER A 46 14.67 17.43 -76.96
CA SER A 46 16.09 17.91 -76.99
C SER A 46 16.59 18.86 -75.85
N ALA A 47 17.90 19.17 -75.64
CA ALA A 47 19.16 18.38 -75.60
C ALA A 47 20.38 19.24 -75.12
N GLY A 48 21.35 18.67 -74.38
CA GLY A 48 22.67 19.28 -74.00
C GLY A 48 22.65 20.25 -72.80
N SER A 49 23.77 20.58 -72.10
CA SER A 49 25.17 20.07 -72.15
C SER A 49 25.99 20.47 -70.88
N ASP A 50 26.97 19.65 -70.48
CA ASP A 50 28.05 19.87 -69.47
C ASP A 50 29.11 20.94 -69.92
N PRO A 51 30.15 21.38 -69.13
CA PRO A 51 30.89 20.67 -68.05
C PRO A 51 31.49 21.52 -66.86
N ASP A 52 32.54 20.96 -66.22
CA ASP A 52 33.51 21.45 -65.21
C ASP A 52 33.14 21.32 -63.71
N ALA A 53 33.78 20.53 -62.82
CA ALA A 53 35.20 20.22 -62.46
C ALA A 53 35.75 21.11 -61.31
N ALA A 54 36.53 20.68 -60.30
CA ALA A 54 37.13 19.39 -59.84
C ALA A 54 37.39 19.47 -58.29
N GLY A 55 37.89 18.48 -57.51
CA GLY A 55 38.27 17.06 -57.71
C GLY A 55 39.17 16.53 -56.55
N ALA A 56 39.45 15.20 -56.51
CA ALA A 56 40.40 14.45 -55.62
C ALA A 56 40.11 14.46 -54.08
N ALA A 57 40.58 13.53 -53.22
CA ALA A 57 41.04 12.11 -53.24
C ALA A 57 40.91 11.59 -51.76
N ASP A 58 41.05 10.32 -51.32
CA ASP A 58 41.85 9.16 -51.74
C ASP A 58 41.24 7.81 -51.22
N THR A 59 41.86 6.67 -51.55
CA THR A 59 41.52 5.26 -51.25
C THR A 59 42.26 4.74 -49.98
N GLY A 60 42.17 3.49 -49.49
CA GLY A 60 41.49 2.24 -49.91
C GLY A 60 41.48 1.22 -48.74
N THR A 61 40.96 0.00 -48.88
CA THR A 61 41.73 -1.21 -49.26
C THR A 61 40.77 -2.41 -49.49
N GLU A 62 41.13 -3.35 -50.36
CA GLU A 62 40.36 -4.54 -50.74
C GLU A 62 40.37 -5.68 -49.69
N LYS A 63 39.33 -6.52 -49.67
CA LYS A 63 39.40 -7.84 -50.35
C LYS A 63 38.07 -8.59 -50.44
N ASP A 64 37.87 -9.22 -51.60
CA ASP A 64 36.82 -10.19 -51.90
C ASP A 64 37.46 -11.54 -52.29
N THR A 65 36.79 -12.64 -51.95
CA THR A 65 37.07 -14.01 -52.40
C THR A 65 35.76 -14.80 -52.44
N GLY A 66 34.91 -14.54 -53.43
CA GLY A 66 33.61 -15.20 -53.58
C GLY A 66 33.64 -16.65 -54.09
N SER A 67 32.45 -17.25 -54.24
CA SER A 67 32.24 -18.51 -54.96
C SER A 67 30.79 -18.66 -55.48
N ALA A 68 30.62 -19.55 -56.46
CA ALA A 68 29.37 -20.18 -56.90
C ALA A 68 28.12 -19.29 -57.12
N ARG A 69 27.87 -18.96 -58.39
CA ARG A 69 26.57 -18.51 -58.90
C ARG A 69 25.60 -19.69 -59.03
N GLU A 70 24.97 -20.13 -57.95
CA GLU A 70 23.84 -21.07 -58.05
C GLU A 70 22.57 -20.35 -58.48
N ALA A 71 21.94 -20.83 -59.56
CA ALA A 71 20.62 -20.36 -60.01
C ALA A 71 19.49 -21.03 -59.21
N GLY A 72 19.57 -20.92 -57.88
CA GLY A 72 18.53 -21.41 -56.97
C GLY A 72 17.35 -20.45 -56.94
N GLY A 73 16.18 -20.90 -57.38
CA GLY A 73 14.93 -20.15 -57.28
C GLY A 73 14.44 -20.07 -55.83
N THR A 74 15.07 -19.26 -54.99
CA THR A 74 14.59 -18.98 -53.63
C THR A 74 13.29 -18.19 -53.71
N ALA A 75 12.17 -18.92 -53.69
CA ALA A 75 10.85 -18.33 -53.54
C ALA A 75 10.85 -17.39 -52.33
N THR A 76 10.36 -16.15 -52.53
CA THR A 76 10.20 -15.18 -51.45
C THR A 76 9.19 -15.73 -50.46
N THR A 77 9.66 -16.48 -49.48
CA THR A 77 8.84 -17.05 -48.42
C THR A 77 8.49 -15.89 -47.51
N THR A 78 7.39 -15.21 -47.83
CA THR A 78 6.73 -14.23 -46.96
C THR A 78 6.31 -14.96 -45.70
N ALA A 79 7.23 -15.03 -44.75
CA ALA A 79 7.04 -15.72 -43.48
C ALA A 79 5.78 -15.15 -42.82
N THR A 80 4.74 -15.98 -42.73
CA THR A 80 3.40 -15.57 -42.30
C THR A 80 3.51 -14.89 -40.94
N ALA A 81 3.32 -13.57 -40.90
CA ALA A 81 3.52 -12.80 -39.69
C ALA A 81 2.62 -13.36 -38.58
N SER A 82 3.21 -13.61 -37.41
CA SER A 82 2.49 -14.19 -36.27
C SER A 82 1.21 -13.38 -35.98
N PRO A 83 0.06 -14.02 -35.71
CA PRO A 83 -1.18 -13.30 -35.35
C PRO A 83 -1.04 -12.46 -34.06
N PHE A 84 0.01 -12.73 -33.28
CA PHE A 84 0.38 -12.02 -32.06
C PHE A 84 1.43 -10.92 -32.28
N ALA A 85 1.85 -10.68 -33.53
CA ALA A 85 2.69 -9.52 -33.87
C ALA A 85 2.00 -8.22 -33.45
N GLY A 86 2.81 -7.26 -32.96
CA GLY A 86 2.31 -5.97 -32.48
C GLY A 86 1.53 -6.01 -31.16
N ILE A 87 1.57 -7.11 -30.38
CA ILE A 87 1.17 -7.06 -28.96
C ILE A 87 2.38 -6.62 -28.13
N PRO A 88 2.31 -5.51 -27.36
CA PRO A 88 3.39 -5.08 -26.49
C PRO A 88 3.45 -5.96 -25.23
N VAL A 89 4.65 -6.13 -24.66
CA VAL A 89 4.87 -6.93 -23.45
C VAL A 89 4.05 -6.42 -22.24
N SER A 90 3.74 -5.12 -22.23
CA SER A 90 2.84 -4.48 -21.26
C SER A 90 1.45 -5.10 -21.20
N ASP A 91 0.91 -5.60 -22.31
CA ASP A 91 -0.41 -6.23 -22.37
C ASP A 91 -0.38 -7.66 -21.81
N TYR A 92 0.60 -8.47 -22.20
CA TYR A 92 0.80 -9.82 -21.63
C TYR A 92 1.02 -9.79 -20.12
N VAL A 93 1.87 -8.88 -19.63
CA VAL A 93 2.13 -8.72 -18.18
C VAL A 93 0.84 -8.29 -17.46
N ARG A 94 0.05 -7.40 -18.06
CA ARG A 94 -1.23 -6.93 -17.53
C ARG A 94 -2.29 -8.04 -17.48
N ASP A 95 -2.36 -8.92 -18.48
CA ASP A 95 -3.21 -10.11 -18.45
C ASP A 95 -2.76 -11.11 -17.39
N GLY A 96 -1.45 -11.39 -17.31
CA GLY A 96 -0.86 -12.28 -16.30
C GLY A 96 -1.10 -11.80 -14.86
N VAL A 97 -0.95 -10.50 -14.60
CA VAL A 97 -1.24 -9.91 -13.28
C VAL A 97 -2.74 -9.90 -12.98
N ALA A 98 -3.61 -9.66 -13.97
CA ALA A 98 -5.06 -9.77 -13.79
C ALA A 98 -5.46 -11.21 -13.39
N ALA A 99 -4.94 -12.21 -14.11
CA ALA A 99 -5.17 -13.61 -13.81
C ALA A 99 -4.61 -14.02 -12.43
N LEU A 100 -3.41 -13.55 -12.08
CA LEU A 100 -2.78 -13.80 -10.78
C LEU A 100 -3.62 -13.24 -9.62
N LEU A 101 -4.07 -11.98 -9.70
CA LEU A 101 -4.90 -11.38 -8.64
C LEU A 101 -6.25 -12.09 -8.50
N LEU A 102 -6.89 -12.46 -9.62
CA LEU A 102 -8.14 -13.23 -9.63
C LEU A 102 -7.95 -14.61 -8.99
N LEU A 103 -6.94 -15.38 -9.41
CA LEU A 103 -6.67 -16.72 -8.87
C LEU A 103 -6.22 -16.71 -7.41
N VAL A 104 -5.35 -15.78 -7.02
CA VAL A 104 -4.91 -15.63 -5.62
C VAL A 104 -6.09 -15.21 -4.73
N SER A 105 -7.00 -14.36 -5.22
CA SER A 105 -8.17 -13.93 -4.44
C SER A 105 -9.03 -15.09 -3.93
N LEU A 106 -9.15 -16.20 -4.69
CA LEU A 106 -9.92 -17.38 -4.29
C LEU A 106 -9.43 -18.04 -2.99
N ALA A 107 -8.13 -17.95 -2.69
CA ALA A 107 -7.54 -18.51 -1.46
C ALA A 107 -7.64 -17.56 -0.24
N LEU A 108 -8.05 -16.31 -0.45
CA LEU A 108 -8.10 -15.26 0.58
C LEU A 108 -9.48 -15.19 1.27
N PRO A 109 -9.57 -14.64 2.50
CA PRO A 109 -10.85 -14.32 3.12
C PRO A 109 -11.61 -13.26 2.31
N TRP A 110 -12.90 -13.50 2.09
CA TRP A 110 -13.83 -12.57 1.43
C TRP A 110 -14.61 -11.74 2.45
N ASP A 111 -15.00 -12.36 3.56
CA ASP A 111 -15.60 -11.75 4.75
C ASP A 111 -15.04 -12.46 6.01
N VAL A 112 -15.60 -12.21 7.19
CA VAL A 112 -15.14 -12.84 8.45
C VAL A 112 -15.40 -14.35 8.56
N SER A 113 -16.30 -14.92 7.76
CA SER A 113 -16.71 -16.33 7.83
C SER A 113 -16.19 -17.18 6.67
N SER A 114 -16.04 -16.58 5.49
CA SER A 114 -15.91 -17.26 4.21
C SER A 114 -14.64 -16.86 3.46
N ARG A 115 -13.97 -17.82 2.81
CA ARG A 115 -13.03 -17.53 1.72
C ARG A 115 -13.79 -17.28 0.42
N ALA A 116 -13.12 -16.65 -0.54
CA ALA A 116 -13.69 -16.47 -1.87
C ALA A 116 -13.93 -17.79 -2.63
N SER A 117 -13.20 -18.86 -2.33
CA SER A 117 -13.47 -20.22 -2.81
C SER A 117 -14.83 -20.77 -2.40
N ASP A 118 -15.36 -20.30 -1.26
CA ASP A 118 -16.50 -20.92 -0.58
C ASP A 118 -17.83 -20.33 -1.07
N LYS A 119 -17.75 -19.23 -1.85
CA LYS A 119 -18.88 -18.48 -2.39
C LYS A 119 -19.00 -18.70 -3.89
N ILE A 120 -20.03 -19.45 -4.30
CA ILE A 120 -20.24 -19.84 -5.70
C ILE A 120 -20.37 -18.63 -6.64
N GLU A 121 -20.94 -17.52 -6.18
CA GLU A 121 -21.06 -16.28 -6.95
C GLU A 121 -19.70 -15.61 -7.18
N VAL A 122 -18.79 -15.66 -6.21
CA VAL A 122 -17.41 -15.16 -6.35
C VAL A 122 -16.63 -16.04 -7.33
N VAL A 123 -16.72 -17.37 -7.20
CA VAL A 123 -16.05 -18.33 -8.09
C VAL A 123 -16.52 -18.17 -9.54
N LEU A 124 -17.83 -18.12 -9.78
CA LEU A 124 -18.39 -17.96 -11.13
C LEU A 124 -17.99 -16.63 -11.79
N LEU A 125 -18.01 -15.52 -11.03
CA LEU A 125 -17.57 -14.23 -11.56
C LEU A 125 -16.05 -14.15 -11.74
N THR A 126 -15.26 -14.86 -10.92
CA THR A 126 -13.81 -15.00 -11.12
C THR A 126 -13.51 -15.75 -12.42
N ILE A 127 -14.22 -16.86 -12.69
CA ILE A 127 -14.11 -17.62 -13.95
C ILE A 127 -14.51 -16.74 -15.15
N LEU A 128 -15.62 -16.00 -15.05
CA LEU A 128 -16.05 -15.08 -16.10
C LEU A 128 -14.98 -14.02 -16.38
N SER A 129 -14.43 -13.38 -15.34
CA SER A 129 -13.35 -12.41 -15.45
C SER A 129 -12.09 -13.00 -16.11
N LEU A 130 -11.68 -14.21 -15.74
CA LEU A 130 -10.56 -14.92 -16.36
C LEU A 130 -10.80 -15.20 -17.85
N LEU A 131 -12.00 -15.65 -18.23
CA LEU A 131 -12.38 -15.87 -19.63
C LEU A 131 -12.32 -14.58 -20.47
N THR A 132 -12.58 -13.40 -19.88
CA THR A 132 -12.45 -12.13 -20.61
C THR A 132 -11.02 -11.78 -21.04
N LEU A 133 -10.00 -12.36 -20.38
CA LEU A 133 -8.59 -12.17 -20.74
C LEU A 133 -8.23 -12.91 -22.05
N ALA A 134 -8.95 -13.97 -22.41
CA ALA A 134 -8.71 -14.70 -23.65
C ALA A 134 -9.24 -13.99 -24.91
N LEU A 135 -10.22 -13.09 -24.76
CA LEU A 135 -10.95 -12.47 -25.88
C LEU A 135 -10.06 -11.71 -26.90
N PRO A 136 -9.04 -10.92 -26.52
CA PRO A 136 -8.16 -10.25 -27.49
C PRO A 136 -7.34 -11.23 -28.34
N TYR A 137 -6.99 -12.39 -27.76
CA TYR A 137 -6.22 -13.44 -28.42
C TYR A 137 -7.11 -14.27 -29.36
N LEU A 138 -8.32 -14.63 -28.94
CA LEU A 138 -9.33 -15.33 -29.77
C LEU A 138 -9.80 -14.47 -30.96
N ALA A 139 -9.86 -13.15 -30.81
CA ALA A 139 -10.11 -12.23 -31.92
C ALA A 139 -8.98 -12.28 -32.97
N ARG A 140 -7.71 -12.31 -32.52
CA ARG A 140 -6.52 -12.34 -33.39
C ARG A 140 -6.29 -13.68 -34.08
N THR A 141 -6.77 -14.80 -33.52
CA THR A 141 -6.70 -16.12 -34.18
C THR A 141 -7.87 -16.38 -35.13
N GLY A 142 -8.78 -15.42 -35.34
CA GLY A 142 -9.90 -15.56 -36.27
C GLY A 142 -11.02 -16.51 -35.80
N VAL A 143 -11.05 -16.84 -34.50
CA VAL A 143 -12.07 -17.72 -33.90
C VAL A 143 -13.41 -16.98 -33.70
N LEU A 144 -13.38 -15.65 -33.61
CA LEU A 144 -14.55 -14.80 -33.46
C LEU A 144 -15.08 -14.31 -34.83
N PRO A 145 -16.37 -13.96 -34.95
CA PRO A 145 -16.97 -13.53 -36.22
C PRO A 145 -16.26 -12.34 -36.87
N THR A 146 -16.34 -12.19 -38.19
CA THR A 146 -15.71 -11.09 -38.95
C THR A 146 -16.21 -9.69 -38.57
N THR A 147 -17.37 -9.59 -37.89
CA THR A 147 -17.91 -8.36 -37.31
C THR A 147 -17.31 -8.01 -35.93
N TRP A 148 -16.43 -8.86 -35.38
CA TRP A 148 -15.82 -8.66 -34.08
C TRP A 148 -14.64 -7.67 -34.16
N THR A 149 -14.87 -6.45 -33.71
CA THR A 149 -13.86 -5.38 -33.71
C THR A 149 -13.19 -5.23 -32.35
N VAL A 150 -12.08 -4.47 -32.31
CA VAL A 150 -11.46 -3.98 -31.07
C VAL A 150 -12.47 -3.24 -30.17
N HIS A 151 -13.44 -2.53 -30.73
CA HIS A 151 -14.51 -1.89 -29.95
C HIS A 151 -15.47 -2.92 -29.33
N THR A 152 -15.75 -4.01 -30.05
CA THR A 152 -16.51 -5.16 -29.54
C THR A 152 -15.76 -5.83 -28.38
N THR A 153 -14.46 -6.14 -28.54
CA THR A 153 -13.60 -6.68 -27.48
C THR A 153 -13.64 -5.82 -26.22
N ARG A 154 -13.37 -4.50 -26.36
CA ARG A 154 -13.38 -3.55 -25.24
C ARG A 154 -14.75 -3.47 -24.54
N LYS A 155 -15.85 -3.46 -25.31
CA LYS A 155 -17.21 -3.42 -24.75
C LYS A 155 -17.58 -4.71 -24.00
N VAL A 156 -17.27 -5.89 -24.56
CA VAL A 156 -17.60 -7.18 -23.94
C VAL A 156 -16.77 -7.40 -22.68
N ARG A 157 -15.46 -7.09 -22.70
CA ARG A 157 -14.59 -7.18 -21.51
C ARG A 157 -15.06 -6.25 -20.38
N LEU A 158 -15.50 -5.03 -20.70
CA LEU A 158 -16.09 -4.11 -19.72
C LEU A 158 -17.39 -4.66 -19.12
N LEU A 159 -18.32 -5.15 -19.96
CA LEU A 159 -19.62 -5.64 -19.51
C LEU A 159 -19.54 -6.95 -18.70
N ALA A 160 -18.65 -7.88 -19.08
CA ALA A 160 -18.51 -9.16 -18.39
C ALA A 160 -17.80 -9.06 -17.03
N ASN A 161 -16.98 -8.02 -16.81
CA ASN A 161 -16.38 -7.74 -15.50
C ASN A 161 -17.27 -6.85 -14.60
N ALA A 162 -18.26 -6.15 -15.15
CA ALA A 162 -19.15 -5.28 -14.38
C ALA A 162 -19.93 -5.99 -13.25
N PRO A 163 -20.41 -7.25 -13.40
CA PRO A 163 -20.99 -8.01 -12.30
C PRO A 163 -20.05 -8.23 -11.12
N TYR A 164 -18.74 -8.38 -11.33
CA TYR A 164 -17.76 -8.52 -10.24
C TYR A 164 -17.68 -7.24 -9.41
N VAL A 165 -17.61 -6.09 -10.09
CA VAL A 165 -17.64 -4.77 -9.45
C VAL A 165 -18.96 -4.58 -8.66
N LEU A 166 -20.09 -5.00 -9.24
CA LEU A 166 -21.39 -4.94 -8.58
C LEU A 166 -21.47 -5.87 -7.35
N LEU A 167 -20.89 -7.07 -7.41
CA LEU A 167 -20.86 -7.99 -6.26
C LEU A 167 -20.09 -7.37 -5.08
N VAL A 168 -18.93 -6.77 -5.33
CA VAL A 168 -18.16 -6.07 -4.27
C VAL A 168 -18.92 -4.86 -3.74
N LEU A 169 -19.65 -4.12 -4.59
CA LEU A 169 -20.56 -3.05 -4.15
C LEU A 169 -21.71 -3.57 -3.28
N VAL A 170 -22.27 -4.75 -3.55
CA VAL A 170 -23.29 -5.38 -2.70
C VAL A 170 -22.71 -5.75 -1.34
N TYR A 171 -21.54 -6.41 -1.28
CA TYR A 171 -20.90 -6.76 0.00
C TYR A 171 -20.47 -5.52 0.80
N LEU A 172 -20.08 -4.42 0.14
CA LEU A 172 -19.84 -3.12 0.79
C LEU A 172 -21.12 -2.55 1.42
N VAL A 173 -22.27 -2.67 0.76
CA VAL A 173 -23.58 -2.24 1.32
C VAL A 173 -24.02 -3.16 2.47
N VAL A 174 -23.77 -4.46 2.38
CA VAL A 174 -24.04 -5.41 3.48
C VAL A 174 -23.24 -5.05 4.73
N ASP A 175 -21.93 -4.78 4.62
CA ASP A 175 -21.10 -4.36 5.77
C ASP A 175 -21.55 -3.02 6.39
N VAL A 176 -22.03 -2.08 5.56
CA VAL A 176 -22.60 -0.79 6.02
C VAL A 176 -23.96 -0.94 6.71
N VAL A 177 -24.77 -1.94 6.35
CA VAL A 177 -26.14 -2.13 6.87
C VAL A 177 -26.20 -3.12 8.04
N GLY A 178 -25.31 -4.12 8.11
CA GLY A 178 -25.35 -5.24 9.07
C GLY A 178 -25.02 -4.89 10.53
N GLY A 179 -25.07 -3.61 10.94
CA GLY A 179 -24.77 -3.16 12.31
C GLY A 179 -23.34 -3.46 12.81
N GLY A 180 -22.49 -4.01 11.94
CA GLY A 180 -21.14 -4.46 12.23
C GLY A 180 -21.06 -5.70 13.11
N ASP A 181 -22.14 -6.47 13.30
CA ASP A 181 -22.03 -7.70 14.07
C ASP A 181 -21.33 -8.77 13.23
N LEU A 182 -20.15 -9.17 13.70
CA LEU A 182 -19.30 -10.13 13.00
C LEU A 182 -19.66 -11.58 13.40
N ALA A 183 -20.52 -11.77 14.41
CA ALA A 183 -20.98 -13.09 14.84
C ALA A 183 -22.00 -13.72 13.88
N ASP A 184 -22.78 -12.90 13.17
CA ASP A 184 -23.77 -13.35 12.16
C ASP A 184 -23.11 -13.91 10.88
N GLY A 185 -21.77 -13.84 10.75
CA GLY A 185 -20.99 -14.31 9.61
C GLY A 185 -21.00 -13.39 8.38
N TRP A 186 -21.97 -12.48 8.28
CA TRP A 186 -22.14 -11.52 7.19
C TRP A 186 -21.59 -10.13 7.55
N GLY A 187 -20.26 -10.01 7.69
CA GLY A 187 -19.61 -8.74 8.04
C GLY A 187 -18.16 -8.62 7.60
N GLY A 188 -17.70 -7.39 7.39
CA GLY A 188 -16.36 -7.08 6.89
C GLY A 188 -16.17 -7.36 5.39
N VAL A 189 -15.21 -6.66 4.80
CA VAL A 189 -14.76 -6.87 3.43
C VAL A 189 -13.29 -7.28 3.46
N GLY A 190 -13.04 -8.51 3.02
CA GLY A 190 -11.74 -9.16 3.08
C GLY A 190 -10.82 -8.85 1.88
N SER A 191 -9.56 -9.20 2.04
CA SER A 191 -8.52 -9.08 1.03
C SER A 191 -8.84 -9.76 -0.31
N ALA A 192 -9.66 -10.82 -0.32
CA ALA A 192 -10.13 -11.42 -1.56
C ALA A 192 -10.92 -10.42 -2.42
N ALA A 193 -11.81 -9.63 -1.82
CA ALA A 193 -12.57 -8.60 -2.54
C ALA A 193 -11.65 -7.47 -3.03
N ALA A 194 -10.60 -7.12 -2.28
CA ALA A 194 -9.60 -6.14 -2.72
C ALA A 194 -8.84 -6.60 -3.98
N LEU A 195 -8.30 -7.84 -3.97
CA LEU A 195 -7.52 -8.38 -5.09
C LEU A 195 -8.41 -8.78 -6.27
N GLY A 196 -9.58 -9.36 -5.99
CA GLY A 196 -10.57 -9.74 -6.99
C GLY A 196 -11.11 -8.54 -7.74
N LEU A 197 -11.47 -7.44 -7.03
CA LEU A 197 -11.88 -6.19 -7.67
C LEU A 197 -10.74 -5.59 -8.51
N ALA A 198 -9.51 -5.58 -8.00
CA ALA A 198 -8.35 -5.11 -8.76
C ALA A 198 -8.12 -5.97 -10.02
N GLY A 199 -8.17 -7.30 -9.91
CA GLY A 199 -8.05 -8.25 -11.02
C GLY A 199 -9.14 -8.09 -12.08
N ALA A 200 -10.40 -7.96 -11.65
CA ALA A 200 -11.54 -7.72 -12.55
C ALA A 200 -11.45 -6.35 -13.26
N LEU A 201 -10.97 -5.31 -12.57
CA LEU A 201 -10.70 -4.01 -13.20
C LEU A 201 -9.51 -4.08 -14.18
N LEU A 202 -8.46 -4.86 -13.85
CA LEU A 202 -7.37 -5.12 -14.78
C LEU A 202 -7.83 -5.95 -16.00
N ALA A 203 -8.82 -6.81 -15.83
CA ALA A 203 -9.47 -7.59 -16.89
C ALA A 203 -10.49 -6.77 -17.71
N ALA A 204 -11.04 -5.69 -17.15
CA ALA A 204 -11.95 -4.76 -17.84
C ALA A 204 -11.25 -3.67 -18.66
N GLN A 205 -10.05 -3.22 -18.24
CA GLN A 205 -9.35 -2.10 -18.88
C GLN A 205 -8.94 -2.39 -20.34
N PRO A 206 -8.93 -1.40 -21.25
CA PRO A 206 -8.42 -1.59 -22.59
C PRO A 206 -6.93 -1.98 -22.56
N ARG A 207 -6.51 -2.83 -23.50
CA ARG A 207 -5.12 -3.17 -23.77
C ARG A 207 -4.47 -2.07 -24.63
N GLU A 208 -3.17 -1.93 -24.57
CA GLU A 208 -2.42 -0.92 -25.33
C GLU A 208 -2.56 -1.16 -26.84
N SER A 209 -2.51 -2.44 -27.24
CA SER A 209 -2.83 -2.90 -28.61
C SER A 209 -4.33 -2.87 -28.99
N GLU A 210 -5.21 -2.39 -28.10
CA GLU A 210 -6.63 -2.09 -28.37
C GLU A 210 -6.91 -0.58 -28.45
N LEU A 211 -5.89 0.29 -28.41
CA LEU A 211 -6.05 1.75 -28.43
C LEU A 211 -5.79 2.33 -29.83
N GLY A 212 -6.72 3.18 -30.28
CA GLY A 212 -6.56 3.99 -31.50
C GLY A 212 -5.90 5.35 -31.24
N PRO A 213 -5.83 6.21 -32.28
CA PRO A 213 -5.40 7.61 -32.18
C PRO A 213 -6.09 8.38 -31.05
N GLN A 214 -5.35 9.25 -30.37
CA GLN A 214 -5.78 9.87 -29.11
C GLN A 214 -7.03 10.75 -29.25
N ASP A 215 -7.21 11.38 -30.41
CA ASP A 215 -8.35 12.19 -30.81
C ASP A 215 -9.64 11.36 -30.91
N GLN A 216 -9.58 10.21 -31.60
CA GLN A 216 -10.71 9.31 -31.83
C GLN A 216 -11.12 8.58 -30.56
N ASP A 217 -10.12 8.20 -29.76
CA ASP A 217 -10.27 7.30 -28.62
C ASP A 217 -10.35 8.06 -27.27
N ARG A 218 -10.44 9.40 -27.32
CA ARG A 218 -10.52 10.32 -26.16
C ARG A 218 -11.62 9.97 -25.18
N ALA A 219 -12.80 9.61 -25.67
CA ALA A 219 -13.93 9.22 -24.84
C ALA A 219 -13.65 7.95 -23.99
N VAL A 220 -12.71 7.09 -24.41
CA VAL A 220 -12.25 5.96 -23.58
C VAL A 220 -11.35 6.48 -22.46
N THR A 221 -10.41 7.38 -22.76
CA THR A 221 -9.54 8.02 -21.77
C THR A 221 -10.32 8.72 -20.65
N ASP A 222 -11.27 9.58 -21.03
CA ASP A 222 -12.02 10.37 -20.05
C ASP A 222 -12.94 9.49 -19.19
N ARG A 223 -13.49 8.38 -19.73
CA ARG A 223 -14.22 7.37 -18.94
C ARG A 223 -13.37 6.66 -17.89
N TRP A 224 -12.12 6.30 -18.19
CA TRP A 224 -11.23 5.64 -17.21
C TRP A 224 -10.75 6.61 -16.12
N LEU A 225 -10.65 7.91 -16.43
CA LEU A 225 -10.44 8.95 -15.42
C LEU A 225 -11.69 9.24 -14.57
N GLN A 226 -12.89 9.14 -15.15
CA GLN A 226 -14.16 9.18 -14.41
C GLN A 226 -14.30 7.97 -13.48
N ALA A 227 -13.91 6.77 -13.93
CA ALA A 227 -13.88 5.56 -13.09
C ALA A 227 -12.92 5.72 -11.89
N LEU A 228 -11.76 6.34 -12.09
CA LEU A 228 -10.81 6.66 -11.01
C LEU A 228 -11.44 7.59 -9.97
N LEU A 229 -12.12 8.65 -10.42
CA LEU A 229 -12.84 9.57 -9.52
C LEU A 229 -14.02 8.90 -8.81
N ALA A 230 -14.80 8.06 -9.49
CA ALA A 230 -15.94 7.36 -8.90
C ALA A 230 -15.50 6.39 -7.79
N LEU A 231 -14.42 5.65 -8.02
CA LEU A 231 -13.84 4.76 -7.01
C LEU A 231 -13.18 5.54 -5.85
N ALA A 232 -12.59 6.70 -6.12
CA ALA A 232 -12.07 7.59 -5.08
C ALA A 232 -13.20 8.21 -4.23
N ALA A 233 -14.33 8.55 -4.85
CA ALA A 233 -15.53 9.01 -4.16
C ALA A 233 -16.18 7.90 -3.32
N LEU A 234 -16.19 6.65 -3.80
CA LEU A 234 -16.63 5.48 -3.02
C LEU A 234 -15.74 5.25 -1.79
N LEU A 235 -14.41 5.36 -1.95
CA LEU A 235 -13.47 5.31 -0.84
C LEU A 235 -13.75 6.44 0.17
N ALA A 236 -13.91 7.68 -0.29
CA ALA A 236 -14.21 8.80 0.59
C ALA A 236 -15.57 8.67 1.31
N LEU A 237 -16.58 8.13 0.63
CA LEU A 237 -17.91 7.87 1.19
C LEU A 237 -17.88 6.76 2.25
N THR A 238 -17.21 5.64 1.98
CA THR A 238 -17.09 4.53 2.95
C THR A 238 -16.23 4.90 4.16
N VAL A 239 -15.17 5.70 3.96
CA VAL A 239 -14.42 6.32 5.07
C VAL A 239 -15.31 7.26 5.89
N LEU A 240 -16.10 8.13 5.26
CA LEU A 240 -17.01 9.04 5.96
C LEU A 240 -18.11 8.28 6.74
N LEU A 241 -18.69 7.25 6.14
CA LEU A 241 -19.65 6.36 6.80
C LEU A 241 -19.01 5.65 8.01
N THR A 242 -17.75 5.22 7.91
CA THR A 242 -17.02 4.62 9.04
C THR A 242 -16.92 5.58 10.23
N VAL A 243 -16.63 6.87 9.98
CA VAL A 243 -16.62 7.90 11.03
C VAL A 243 -18.01 8.14 11.62
N ILE A 244 -19.04 8.24 10.77
CA ILE A 244 -20.42 8.46 11.21
C ILE A 244 -20.94 7.28 12.05
N LEU A 245 -20.85 6.05 11.52
CA LEU A 245 -21.32 4.83 12.19
C LEU A 245 -20.59 4.59 13.52
N THR A 246 -19.30 4.93 13.60
CA THR A 246 -18.55 4.94 14.87
C THR A 246 -19.12 5.97 15.86
N ALA A 247 -19.36 7.20 15.40
CA ALA A 247 -19.81 8.30 16.27
C ALA A 247 -21.29 8.22 16.69
N THR A 248 -22.14 7.51 15.92
CA THR A 248 -23.56 7.28 16.25
C THR A 248 -23.84 5.90 16.84
N GLY A 249 -22.87 4.99 16.81
CA GLY A 249 -23.03 3.62 17.27
C GLY A 249 -23.12 3.48 18.79
N THR A 250 -23.82 2.45 19.26
CA THR A 250 -23.93 2.10 20.69
C THR A 250 -22.72 1.32 21.23
N ARG A 251 -21.70 1.10 20.40
CA ARG A 251 -20.45 0.43 20.79
C ARG A 251 -19.66 1.33 21.75
N LEU A 252 -19.03 0.72 22.76
CA LEU A 252 -18.45 1.38 23.94
C LEU A 252 -17.13 2.15 23.67
N GLY A 253 -17.11 2.97 22.62
CA GLY A 253 -15.97 3.84 22.29
C GLY A 253 -16.04 5.17 23.03
N GLY A 254 -15.01 5.48 23.84
CA GLY A 254 -14.83 6.81 24.41
C GLY A 254 -14.51 7.87 23.34
N ALA A 255 -14.50 9.15 23.73
CA ALA A 255 -14.18 10.25 22.80
C ALA A 255 -12.80 10.10 22.12
N LEU A 256 -11.84 9.46 22.79
CA LEU A 256 -10.51 9.14 22.23
C LEU A 256 -10.58 8.07 21.13
N PHE A 257 -11.51 7.11 21.21
CA PHE A 257 -11.75 6.13 20.14
C PHE A 257 -12.33 6.81 18.88
N VAL A 258 -13.32 7.69 19.04
CA VAL A 258 -13.87 8.48 17.92
C VAL A 258 -12.77 9.35 17.28
N LEU A 259 -11.88 9.95 18.09
CA LEU A 259 -10.74 10.71 17.59
C LEU A 259 -9.71 9.83 16.86
N LEU A 260 -9.47 8.60 17.32
CA LEU A 260 -8.63 7.62 16.63
C LEU A 260 -9.22 7.24 15.27
N VAL A 261 -10.53 7.03 15.18
CA VAL A 261 -11.23 6.75 13.91
C VAL A 261 -11.17 7.95 12.95
N ILE A 262 -11.27 9.19 13.45
CA ILE A 262 -11.05 10.40 12.63
C ILE A 262 -9.61 10.47 12.11
N VAL A 263 -8.61 10.15 12.95
CA VAL A 263 -7.20 10.07 12.54
C VAL A 263 -6.97 8.97 11.51
N ALA A 264 -7.64 7.82 11.65
CA ALA A 264 -7.59 6.72 10.70
C ALA A 264 -8.27 7.05 9.36
N ALA A 265 -9.36 7.81 9.39
CA ALA A 265 -10.02 8.34 8.20
C ALA A 265 -9.13 9.33 7.43
N VAL A 266 -8.50 10.28 8.14
CA VAL A 266 -7.53 11.22 7.56
C VAL A 266 -6.33 10.47 6.98
N PHE A 267 -5.84 9.43 7.65
CA PHE A 267 -4.76 8.57 7.15
C PHE A 267 -5.12 7.88 5.82
N VAL A 268 -6.26 7.21 5.74
CA VAL A 268 -6.70 6.52 4.51
C VAL A 268 -6.92 7.52 3.36
N LEU A 269 -7.57 8.66 3.64
CA LEU A 269 -7.78 9.74 2.66
C LEU A 269 -6.46 10.36 2.18
N ALA A 270 -5.46 10.54 3.05
CA ALA A 270 -4.16 11.04 2.64
C ALA A 270 -3.38 10.00 1.81
N LEU A 271 -3.31 8.75 2.29
CA LEU A 271 -2.53 7.67 1.68
C LEU A 271 -3.02 7.35 0.26
N ALA A 272 -4.33 7.20 0.08
CA ALA A 272 -4.94 6.90 -1.21
C ALA A 272 -5.22 8.17 -2.04
N GLY A 273 -5.70 9.23 -1.40
CA GLY A 273 -6.20 10.43 -2.07
C GLY A 273 -5.10 11.30 -2.67
N LEU A 274 -3.93 11.46 -2.02
CA LEU A 274 -2.83 12.26 -2.55
C LEU A 274 -2.35 11.79 -3.94
N PRO A 275 -1.96 10.51 -4.15
CA PRO A 275 -1.51 10.05 -5.46
C PRO A 275 -2.66 9.92 -6.47
N THR A 276 -3.90 9.65 -6.01
CA THR A 276 -5.10 9.65 -6.88
C THR A 276 -5.42 11.05 -7.42
N TYR A 277 -5.38 12.08 -6.56
CA TYR A 277 -5.57 13.48 -6.94
C TYR A 277 -4.47 13.99 -7.88
N GLY A 278 -3.22 13.61 -7.63
CA GLY A 278 -2.11 13.87 -8.55
C GLY A 278 -2.31 13.19 -9.91
N THR A 279 -2.81 11.96 -9.93
CA THR A 279 -3.16 11.23 -11.17
C THR A 279 -4.26 11.95 -11.95
N TRP A 280 -5.33 12.39 -11.27
CA TRP A 280 -6.39 13.18 -11.89
C TRP A 280 -5.90 14.53 -12.44
N ARG A 281 -4.96 15.19 -11.73
CA ARG A 281 -4.17 16.34 -12.20
C ARG A 281 -3.11 15.99 -13.27
N ARG A 282 -3.19 14.81 -13.88
CA ARG A 282 -2.36 14.33 -14.99
C ARG A 282 -0.86 14.19 -14.69
N SER A 283 -0.49 13.97 -13.43
CA SER A 283 0.91 13.74 -13.03
C SER A 283 1.31 12.26 -13.19
N GLU A 284 2.18 11.99 -14.16
CA GLU A 284 2.78 10.66 -14.41
C GLU A 284 3.36 10.03 -13.14
N ALA A 285 4.15 10.81 -12.39
CA ALA A 285 4.76 10.36 -11.14
C ALA A 285 3.72 10.01 -10.06
N ALA A 286 2.59 10.73 -9.99
CA ALA A 286 1.53 10.41 -9.04
C ALA A 286 0.80 9.11 -9.43
N ARG A 287 0.60 8.87 -10.74
CA ARG A 287 0.03 7.60 -11.24
C ARG A 287 0.94 6.42 -10.90
N LEU A 288 2.23 6.53 -11.16
CA LEU A 288 3.21 5.50 -10.80
C LEU A 288 3.31 5.28 -9.28
N THR A 289 3.14 6.34 -8.48
CA THR A 289 3.06 6.21 -7.01
C THR A 289 1.81 5.44 -6.58
N LEU A 290 0.63 5.74 -7.16
CA LEU A 290 -0.62 5.03 -6.88
C LEU A 290 -0.53 3.55 -7.27
N VAL A 291 -0.01 3.25 -8.46
CA VAL A 291 0.20 1.88 -8.93
C VAL A 291 1.13 1.12 -7.99
N GLY A 292 2.27 1.70 -7.62
CA GLY A 292 3.20 1.08 -6.67
C GLY A 292 2.59 0.87 -5.28
N LEU A 293 1.84 1.85 -4.75
CA LEU A 293 1.13 1.73 -3.47
C LEU A 293 0.14 0.56 -3.49
N GLY A 294 -0.67 0.43 -4.55
CA GLY A 294 -1.62 -0.68 -4.69
C GLY A 294 -0.95 -2.04 -4.83
N VAL A 295 0.22 -2.13 -5.48
CA VAL A 295 1.03 -3.36 -5.52
C VAL A 295 1.55 -3.71 -4.13
N MET A 296 2.07 -2.74 -3.36
CA MET A 296 2.58 -3.00 -2.00
C MET A 296 1.46 -3.40 -1.02
N LEU A 297 0.27 -2.81 -1.15
CA LEU A 297 -0.93 -3.23 -0.41
C LEU A 297 -1.40 -4.63 -0.83
N ALA A 298 -1.41 -4.93 -2.13
CA ALA A 298 -1.77 -6.27 -2.61
C ALA A 298 -0.82 -7.36 -2.09
N VAL A 299 0.50 -7.12 -2.10
CA VAL A 299 1.48 -8.02 -1.49
C VAL A 299 1.29 -8.12 0.02
N GLY A 300 1.06 -7.00 0.71
CA GLY A 300 0.78 -6.99 2.15
C GLY A 300 -0.48 -7.79 2.53
N PHE A 301 -1.53 -7.74 1.71
CA PHE A 301 -2.74 -8.52 1.89
C PHE A 301 -2.52 -10.03 1.69
N VAL A 302 -1.70 -10.45 0.71
CA VAL A 302 -1.33 -11.87 0.53
C VAL A 302 -0.47 -12.37 1.69
N LEU A 303 0.49 -11.56 2.16
CA LEU A 303 1.34 -11.93 3.30
C LEU A 303 0.59 -11.99 4.64
N GLY A 304 -0.49 -11.21 4.77
CA GLY A 304 -1.30 -11.16 5.98
C GLY A 304 -2.33 -12.29 6.12
N SER A 305 -2.71 -12.99 5.05
CA SER A 305 -3.89 -13.86 5.03
C SER A 305 -3.76 -15.21 5.76
N GLY A 306 -2.69 -15.41 6.53
CA GLY A 306 -2.52 -16.53 7.46
C GLY A 306 -2.94 -16.15 8.88
N ASN A 307 -2.75 -17.05 9.84
CA ASN A 307 -3.02 -16.79 11.26
C ASN A 307 -1.91 -15.94 11.93
N ASN A 308 -1.41 -14.93 11.21
CA ASN A 308 -0.10 -14.28 11.42
C ASN A 308 -0.22 -12.90 12.11
N GLY A 309 -1.34 -12.62 12.79
CA GLY A 309 -1.64 -11.34 13.46
C GLY A 309 -1.98 -10.15 12.54
N LEU A 310 -1.60 -10.21 11.25
CA LEU A 310 -1.88 -9.18 10.24
C LEU A 310 -3.30 -9.32 9.68
N VAL A 311 -4.27 -8.60 10.24
CA VAL A 311 -5.68 -8.73 9.86
C VAL A 311 -5.93 -8.22 8.43
N THR A 312 -6.52 -9.07 7.58
CA THR A 312 -6.76 -8.82 6.15
C THR A 312 -8.23 -8.52 5.82
N ILE A 313 -8.99 -8.02 6.79
CA ILE A 313 -10.42 -7.69 6.68
C ILE A 313 -10.63 -6.30 7.29
N GLU A 314 -11.33 -5.42 6.57
CA GLU A 314 -11.75 -4.11 7.07
C GLU A 314 -13.28 -4.06 7.14
N SER A 315 -13.85 -3.34 8.11
CA SER A 315 -15.29 -3.09 8.21
C SER A 315 -15.54 -1.62 8.50
N THR A 316 -16.62 -1.08 7.93
CA THR A 316 -17.12 0.27 8.23
C THR A 316 -17.60 0.42 9.69
N HIS A 317 -17.77 -0.69 10.40
CA HIS A 317 -18.02 -0.74 11.85
C HIS A 317 -16.77 -1.10 12.67
N GLY A 318 -15.62 -1.30 12.02
CA GLY A 318 -14.33 -1.68 12.63
C GLY A 318 -13.39 -0.50 12.93
N GLY A 319 -13.87 0.74 12.85
CA GLY A 319 -13.10 1.96 13.14
C GLY A 319 -12.05 2.36 12.10
N ARG A 320 -11.70 1.50 11.14
CA ARG A 320 -10.88 1.86 9.98
C ARG A 320 -11.31 1.07 8.75
N PHE A 321 -11.54 1.79 7.64
CA PHE A 321 -11.94 1.22 6.37
C PHE A 321 -11.29 1.97 5.20
N GLY A 322 -11.05 1.29 4.08
CA GLY A 322 -10.83 1.88 2.76
C GLY A 322 -9.52 1.48 2.07
N LEU A 323 -8.58 0.80 2.75
CA LEU A 323 -7.36 0.30 2.08
C LEU A 323 -7.68 -0.85 1.12
N VAL A 324 -8.75 -1.62 1.41
CA VAL A 324 -9.35 -2.63 0.52
C VAL A 324 -9.60 -2.08 -0.90
N LEU A 325 -9.91 -0.80 -1.05
CA LEU A 325 -10.21 -0.16 -2.34
C LEU A 325 -8.97 0.39 -3.07
N VAL A 326 -7.80 0.41 -2.45
CA VAL A 326 -6.59 1.03 -3.03
C VAL A 326 -5.93 0.17 -4.12
N PRO A 327 -5.86 -1.18 -4.03
CA PRO A 327 -5.47 -2.00 -5.17
C PRO A 327 -6.37 -1.81 -6.40
N ALA A 328 -7.67 -1.54 -6.19
CA ALA A 328 -8.60 -1.24 -7.27
C ALA A 328 -8.36 0.17 -7.89
N LEU A 329 -8.05 1.19 -7.08
CA LEU A 329 -7.60 2.50 -7.58
C LEU A 329 -6.30 2.37 -8.41
N ALA A 330 -5.36 1.56 -7.95
CA ALA A 330 -4.13 1.23 -8.67
C ALA A 330 -4.40 0.47 -9.98
N ALA A 331 -5.35 -0.45 -10.02
CA ALA A 331 -5.75 -1.16 -11.24
C ALA A 331 -6.31 -0.19 -12.30
N VAL A 332 -7.17 0.75 -11.91
CA VAL A 332 -7.68 1.81 -12.80
C VAL A 332 -6.55 2.73 -13.26
N ALA A 333 -5.63 3.10 -12.35
CA ALA A 333 -4.46 3.93 -12.67
C ALA A 333 -3.42 3.20 -13.55
N ALA A 334 -3.40 1.88 -13.60
CA ALA A 334 -2.53 1.09 -14.47
C ALA A 334 -2.99 1.02 -15.95
N ALA A 335 -4.16 1.60 -16.27
CA ALA A 335 -4.75 1.53 -17.60
C ALA A 335 -3.93 2.30 -18.66
N PRO A 336 -3.69 1.72 -19.86
CA PRO A 336 -3.10 2.42 -21.00
C PRO A 336 -3.85 3.70 -21.36
N ALA A 337 -5.18 3.67 -21.23
CA ALA A 337 -6.06 4.81 -21.43
C ALA A 337 -5.81 5.96 -20.44
N VAL A 338 -5.38 5.66 -19.20
CA VAL A 338 -4.98 6.67 -18.20
C VAL A 338 -3.53 7.09 -18.40
N HIS A 339 -2.63 6.18 -18.80
CA HIS A 339 -1.22 6.51 -19.06
C HIS A 339 -1.07 7.57 -20.15
N ARG A 340 -1.70 7.37 -21.33
CA ARG A 340 -1.69 8.35 -22.43
C ARG A 340 -2.37 9.69 -22.10
N ALA A 341 -2.99 9.80 -20.92
CA ALA A 341 -3.70 10.97 -20.45
C ALA A 341 -2.84 11.88 -19.54
N MET A 342 -1.65 11.42 -19.14
CA MET A 342 -0.72 12.17 -18.29
C MET A 342 0.05 13.24 -19.07
N ALA A 343 0.52 14.27 -18.38
CA ALA A 343 1.43 15.25 -18.95
C ALA A 343 2.81 14.62 -19.21
N ALA A 344 3.35 14.85 -20.40
CA ALA A 344 4.71 14.45 -20.75
C ALA A 344 5.73 15.13 -19.81
N ALA A 345 6.66 14.33 -19.28
CA ALA A 345 7.75 14.78 -18.43
C ALA A 345 8.98 13.92 -18.72
N ASP A 346 10.17 14.44 -18.40
CA ASP A 346 11.40 13.66 -18.50
C ASP A 346 11.33 12.41 -17.58
N PRO A 347 11.78 11.22 -18.05
CA PRO A 347 11.72 10.00 -17.25
C PRO A 347 12.46 10.08 -15.91
N VAL A 348 13.63 10.72 -15.86
CA VAL A 348 14.42 10.84 -14.61
C VAL A 348 13.69 11.72 -13.60
N THR A 349 13.22 12.91 -14.02
CA THR A 349 12.42 13.79 -13.16
C THR A 349 11.13 13.13 -12.69
N THR A 350 10.53 12.27 -13.51
CA THR A 350 9.36 11.46 -13.16
C THR A 350 9.68 10.48 -12.05
N TRP A 351 10.70 9.64 -12.21
CA TRP A 351 11.08 8.64 -11.21
C TRP A 351 11.61 9.24 -9.90
N VAL A 352 12.38 10.34 -9.97
CA VAL A 352 12.78 11.10 -8.77
C VAL A 352 11.54 11.64 -8.06
N ARG A 353 10.52 12.12 -8.79
CA ARG A 353 9.26 12.56 -8.19
C ARG A 353 8.43 11.41 -7.63
N VAL A 354 8.48 10.21 -8.20
CA VAL A 354 7.89 8.99 -7.57
C VAL A 354 8.54 8.74 -6.20
N ALA A 355 9.87 8.81 -6.10
CA ALA A 355 10.57 8.63 -4.84
C ALA A 355 10.27 9.75 -3.81
N VAL A 356 10.11 11.01 -4.25
CA VAL A 356 9.65 12.11 -3.39
C VAL A 356 8.22 11.86 -2.89
N ASN A 357 7.29 11.51 -3.78
CA ASN A 357 5.91 11.18 -3.40
C ASN A 357 5.87 9.99 -2.42
N ALA A 358 6.71 8.98 -2.62
CA ALA A 358 6.80 7.81 -1.74
C ALA A 358 7.25 8.21 -0.32
N LEU A 359 8.20 9.13 -0.19
CA LEU A 359 8.60 9.68 1.11
C LEU A 359 7.52 10.58 1.73
N ASP A 360 6.72 11.29 0.92
CA ASP A 360 5.50 11.97 1.40
C ASP A 360 4.43 10.97 1.90
N LEU A 361 4.31 9.78 1.31
CA LEU A 361 3.50 8.69 1.87
C LEU A 361 4.12 8.12 3.16
N VAL A 362 5.44 8.01 3.28
CA VAL A 362 6.09 7.61 4.55
C VAL A 362 5.75 8.59 5.66
N LEU A 363 5.74 9.90 5.38
CA LEU A 363 5.30 10.92 6.35
C LEU A 363 3.84 10.71 6.79
N VAL A 364 2.95 10.33 5.87
CA VAL A 364 1.55 9.99 6.18
C VAL A 364 1.44 8.76 7.07
N VAL A 365 2.12 7.65 6.75
CA VAL A 365 2.05 6.42 7.55
C VAL A 365 2.73 6.60 8.91
N ALA A 366 3.93 7.18 8.96
CA ALA A 366 4.67 7.41 10.20
C ALA A 366 3.96 8.41 11.13
N GLY A 367 3.32 9.44 10.57
CA GLY A 367 2.46 10.37 11.30
C GLY A 367 1.22 9.68 11.88
N TYR A 368 0.54 8.82 11.11
CA TYR A 368 -0.58 8.02 11.59
C TYR A 368 -0.16 7.11 12.76
N VAL A 369 0.94 6.37 12.61
CA VAL A 369 1.49 5.49 13.66
C VAL A 369 1.82 6.27 14.94
N ALA A 370 2.48 7.43 14.82
CA ALA A 370 2.79 8.27 15.98
C ALA A 370 1.53 8.82 16.69
N VAL A 371 0.58 9.38 15.94
CA VAL A 371 -0.62 10.01 16.52
C VAL A 371 -1.57 8.98 17.11
N SER A 372 -1.84 7.88 16.40
CA SER A 372 -2.69 6.79 16.93
C SER A 372 -2.10 6.19 18.21
N ALA A 373 -0.78 5.95 18.26
CA ALA A 373 -0.12 5.47 19.47
C ALA A 373 -0.18 6.47 20.64
N VAL A 374 -0.09 7.78 20.39
CA VAL A 374 -0.32 8.82 21.42
C VAL A 374 -1.76 8.80 21.92
N LEU A 375 -2.75 8.63 21.05
CA LEU A 375 -4.17 8.53 21.44
C LEU A 375 -4.43 7.27 22.27
N THR A 376 -3.92 6.12 21.85
CA THR A 376 -4.01 4.86 22.59
C THR A 376 -3.30 4.95 23.96
N LEU A 377 -2.19 5.68 24.06
CA LEU A 377 -1.54 5.99 25.35
C LEU A 377 -2.38 6.94 26.22
N ALA A 378 -3.07 7.92 25.64
CA ALA A 378 -3.99 8.80 26.35
C ALA A 378 -5.21 8.03 26.89
N ASP A 379 -5.73 7.06 26.13
CA ASP A 379 -6.86 6.18 26.47
C ASP A 379 -6.52 5.11 27.55
N GLY A 380 -5.37 5.25 28.21
CA GLY A 380 -4.97 4.41 29.33
C GLY A 380 -4.18 3.16 28.98
N ALA A 381 -4.03 2.80 27.70
CA ALA A 381 -3.23 1.62 27.31
C ALA A 381 -1.75 1.77 27.71
N ARG A 382 -1.14 0.69 28.19
CA ARG A 382 0.26 0.65 28.63
C ARG A 382 1.01 -0.51 27.99
N GLY A 383 2.31 -0.33 27.77
CA GLY A 383 3.21 -1.37 27.29
C GLY A 383 4.22 -0.88 26.25
N VAL A 384 5.31 -1.64 26.10
CA VAL A 384 6.41 -1.33 25.18
C VAL A 384 5.95 -1.06 23.74
N PRO A 385 5.01 -1.83 23.12
CA PRO A 385 4.63 -1.60 21.73
C PRO A 385 4.03 -0.20 21.47
N VAL A 386 3.26 0.34 22.41
CA VAL A 386 2.61 1.67 22.25
C VAL A 386 3.66 2.77 22.34
N VAL A 387 4.55 2.71 23.33
CA VAL A 387 5.64 3.69 23.48
C VAL A 387 6.61 3.61 22.29
N LEU A 388 6.93 2.39 21.84
CA LEU A 388 7.77 2.15 20.68
C LEU A 388 7.14 2.70 19.40
N ALA A 389 5.83 2.55 19.20
CA ALA A 389 5.12 3.11 18.05
C ALA A 389 5.21 4.64 17.99
N VAL A 390 5.10 5.35 19.13
CA VAL A 390 5.30 6.81 19.19
C VAL A 390 6.75 7.17 18.76
N VAL A 391 7.75 6.50 19.33
CA VAL A 391 9.17 6.78 19.04
C VAL A 391 9.52 6.45 17.59
N VAL A 392 9.11 5.28 17.10
CA VAL A 392 9.32 4.83 15.71
C VAL A 392 8.63 5.78 14.72
N GLY A 393 7.36 6.13 14.95
CA GLY A 393 6.63 7.03 14.07
C GLY A 393 7.27 8.42 13.97
N VAL A 394 7.68 9.00 15.11
CA VAL A 394 8.38 10.30 15.13
C VAL A 394 9.75 10.22 14.44
N LEU A 395 10.55 9.19 14.71
CA LEU A 395 11.86 9.02 14.07
C LEU A 395 11.75 8.75 12.57
N ALA A 396 10.84 7.88 12.13
CA ALA A 396 10.60 7.59 10.73
C ALA A 396 10.10 8.84 9.98
N ALA A 397 9.22 9.63 10.59
CA ALA A 397 8.78 10.90 10.02
C ALA A 397 9.92 11.93 9.90
N ALA A 398 10.77 12.07 10.93
CA ALA A 398 11.92 12.97 10.89
C ALA A 398 12.93 12.57 9.80
N VAL A 399 13.27 11.29 9.69
CA VAL A 399 14.15 10.73 8.65
C VAL A 399 13.55 10.93 7.27
N ALA A 400 12.28 10.59 7.08
CA ALA A 400 11.57 10.77 5.82
C ALA A 400 11.53 12.24 5.40
N PHE A 401 11.28 13.18 6.31
CA PHE A 401 11.27 14.61 6.02
C PHE A 401 12.63 15.12 5.53
N VAL A 402 13.73 14.70 6.15
CA VAL A 402 15.10 15.06 5.74
C VAL A 402 15.44 14.47 4.37
N ALA A 403 15.20 13.17 4.18
CA ALA A 403 15.38 12.48 2.89
C ALA A 403 14.59 13.16 1.76
N ARG A 404 13.30 13.41 2.00
CA ARG A 404 12.35 14.07 1.08
C ARG A 404 12.78 15.48 0.73
N ARG A 405 13.18 16.28 1.73
CA ARG A 405 13.64 17.66 1.54
C ARG A 405 14.99 17.73 0.82
N SER A 406 15.85 16.72 0.97
CA SER A 406 17.11 16.62 0.25
C SER A 406 16.88 16.26 -1.22
N LEU A 407 16.19 15.13 -1.49
CA LEU A 407 15.92 14.64 -2.84
C LEU A 407 15.07 15.61 -3.69
N ALA A 408 14.13 16.33 -3.07
CA ALA A 408 13.31 17.34 -3.75
C ALA A 408 14.04 18.68 -3.99
N ARG A 409 15.24 18.88 -3.46
CA ARG A 409 16.10 20.05 -3.73
C ARG A 409 17.10 19.77 -4.85
N ASP A 410 17.76 18.62 -4.78
CA ASP A 410 18.77 18.19 -5.74
C ASP A 410 18.79 16.66 -5.77
N ALA A 411 18.62 16.08 -6.97
CA ALA A 411 18.47 14.65 -7.13
C ALA A 411 19.80 13.89 -6.91
N ALA A 412 20.91 14.43 -7.41
CA ALA A 412 22.22 13.76 -7.43
C ALA A 412 22.84 13.66 -6.02
N THR A 413 22.83 14.77 -5.29
CA THR A 413 23.30 14.85 -3.90
C THR A 413 22.27 14.30 -2.91
N GLY A 414 20.97 14.37 -3.21
CA GLY A 414 19.91 13.86 -2.35
C GLY A 414 19.70 12.34 -2.41
N ARG A 415 20.06 11.68 -3.51
CA ARG A 415 19.94 10.21 -3.68
C ARG A 415 20.52 9.39 -2.52
N PRO A 416 21.77 9.57 -2.04
CA PRO A 416 22.30 8.78 -0.93
C PRO A 416 21.52 8.98 0.38
N LEU A 417 21.05 10.20 0.66
CA LEU A 417 20.22 10.48 1.84
C LEU A 417 18.80 9.89 1.70
N ALA A 418 18.24 9.82 0.49
CA ALA A 418 16.99 9.14 0.22
C ALA A 418 17.08 7.62 0.41
N LEU A 419 18.14 6.99 -0.11
CA LEU A 419 18.37 5.54 0.02
C LEU A 419 18.70 5.15 1.47
N GLY A 420 19.58 5.90 2.15
CA GLY A 420 19.89 5.69 3.56
C GLY A 420 18.68 5.93 4.46
N GLY A 421 17.90 6.99 4.20
CA GLY A 421 16.66 7.28 4.90
C GLY A 421 15.60 6.19 4.73
N ALA A 422 15.42 5.66 3.51
CA ALA A 422 14.55 4.52 3.24
C ALA A 422 15.00 3.26 4.01
N GLY A 423 16.31 2.98 4.07
CA GLY A 423 16.85 1.88 4.87
C GLY A 423 16.60 2.02 6.38
N VAL A 424 16.75 3.23 6.94
CA VAL A 424 16.44 3.50 8.35
C VAL A 424 14.93 3.37 8.63
N VAL A 425 14.08 3.89 7.74
CA VAL A 425 12.61 3.73 7.84
C VAL A 425 12.22 2.24 7.80
N ALA A 426 12.82 1.46 6.89
CA ALA A 426 12.60 0.02 6.80
C ALA A 426 12.98 -0.69 8.12
N LEU A 427 14.15 -0.42 8.68
CA LEU A 427 14.59 -1.00 9.95
C LEU A 427 13.66 -0.64 11.12
N LEU A 428 13.24 0.63 11.22
CA LEU A 428 12.28 1.10 12.23
C LEU A 428 10.91 0.43 12.06
N GLY A 429 10.44 0.27 10.82
CA GLY A 429 9.21 -0.44 10.48
C GLY A 429 9.27 -1.92 10.81
N ILE A 430 10.39 -2.60 10.53
CA ILE A 430 10.62 -4.02 10.87
C ILE A 430 10.61 -4.20 12.40
N VAL A 431 11.29 -3.32 13.15
CA VAL A 431 11.29 -3.35 14.62
C VAL A 431 9.87 -3.22 15.18
N LEU A 432 9.07 -2.30 14.64
CA LEU A 432 7.69 -2.13 15.09
C LEU A 432 6.78 -3.29 14.64
N LEU A 433 6.98 -3.85 13.45
CA LEU A 433 6.29 -5.04 12.96
C LEU A 433 6.54 -6.23 13.91
N VAL A 434 7.81 -6.57 14.17
CA VAL A 434 8.19 -7.68 15.07
C VAL A 434 7.60 -7.52 16.47
N VAL A 435 7.57 -6.30 17.02
CA VAL A 435 7.01 -6.02 18.36
C VAL A 435 5.47 -6.00 18.38
N THR A 436 4.80 -5.92 17.21
CA THR A 436 3.33 -5.93 17.09
C THR A 436 2.75 -7.23 16.54
N SER A 437 3.52 -8.06 15.83
CA SER A 437 3.05 -9.30 15.17
C SER A 437 2.29 -10.27 16.08
N ASN A 438 2.58 -10.32 17.38
CA ASN A 438 1.89 -11.20 18.34
C ASN A 438 0.65 -10.55 18.99
N ARG A 439 0.02 -9.56 18.33
CA ARG A 439 -1.24 -8.95 18.77
C ARG A 439 -2.24 -8.90 17.61
N VAL A 440 -3.30 -9.71 17.70
CA VAL A 440 -4.46 -9.58 16.81
C VAL A 440 -5.20 -8.29 17.16
N VAL A 441 -5.20 -7.33 16.24
CA VAL A 441 -5.96 -6.07 16.35
C VAL A 441 -6.77 -5.90 15.08
N LEU A 442 -8.10 -5.83 15.23
CA LEU A 442 -9.03 -5.57 14.12
C LEU A 442 -8.63 -4.27 13.41
N GLY A 443 -8.35 -4.35 12.10
CA GLY A 443 -7.96 -3.21 11.28
C GLY A 443 -6.53 -2.68 11.49
N GLY A 444 -5.64 -3.38 12.20
CA GLY A 444 -4.23 -2.99 12.38
C GLY A 444 -3.21 -3.83 11.60
N GLY A 445 -1.99 -3.31 11.45
CA GLY A 445 -0.80 -4.03 10.99
C GLY A 445 -0.27 -3.63 9.60
N VAL A 446 -1.14 -3.19 8.69
CA VAL A 446 -0.77 -2.88 7.29
C VAL A 446 0.17 -1.67 7.21
N GLU A 447 -0.04 -0.67 8.07
CA GLU A 447 0.85 0.48 8.26
C GLU A 447 2.28 0.08 8.63
N HIS A 448 2.46 -0.99 9.42
CA HIS A 448 3.78 -1.50 9.79
C HIS A 448 4.46 -2.20 8.60
N VAL A 449 3.71 -2.96 7.79
CA VAL A 449 4.23 -3.57 6.55
C VAL A 449 4.60 -2.51 5.50
N LEU A 450 3.84 -1.42 5.41
CA LEU A 450 4.15 -0.28 4.54
C LEU A 450 5.42 0.47 4.97
N LEU A 451 5.67 0.63 6.27
CA LEU A 451 6.91 1.23 6.80
C LEU A 451 8.11 0.28 6.73
N ALA A 452 7.90 -1.01 7.00
CA ALA A 452 8.95 -2.03 6.99
C ALA A 452 9.49 -2.32 5.58
N PHE A 453 8.58 -2.46 4.61
CA PHE A 453 8.92 -2.94 3.26
C PHE A 453 8.31 -2.07 2.16
N GLY A 454 6.99 -1.82 2.20
CA GLY A 454 6.24 -1.31 1.05
C GLY A 454 6.78 0.01 0.49
N LEU A 455 6.78 1.07 1.29
CA LEU A 455 7.22 2.40 0.86
C LEU A 455 8.74 2.53 0.72
N PRO A 456 9.60 1.95 1.60
CA PRO A 456 11.04 1.90 1.37
C PRO A 456 11.43 1.23 0.04
N LEU A 457 10.83 0.09 -0.30
CA LEU A 457 11.09 -0.59 -1.58
C LEU A 457 10.62 0.25 -2.78
N LEU A 458 9.56 1.05 -2.62
CA LEU A 458 9.08 1.97 -3.67
C LEU A 458 10.09 3.13 -3.89
N VAL A 459 10.67 3.69 -2.82
CA VAL A 459 11.76 4.69 -2.89
C VAL A 459 13.02 4.10 -3.53
N VAL A 460 13.48 2.95 -3.03
CA VAL A 460 14.70 2.27 -3.54
C VAL A 460 14.50 1.87 -5.00
N GLY A 461 13.35 1.29 -5.35
CA GLY A 461 12.99 0.88 -6.69
C GLY A 461 13.03 2.05 -7.68
N ALA A 462 12.32 3.15 -7.39
CA ALA A 462 12.29 4.34 -8.23
C ALA A 462 13.69 4.97 -8.45
N LEU A 463 14.60 4.86 -7.47
CA LEU A 463 15.97 5.39 -7.55
C LEU A 463 17.03 4.40 -8.07
N THR A 464 16.67 3.16 -8.45
CA THR A 464 17.63 2.13 -8.87
C THR A 464 17.21 1.24 -10.05
N VAL A 465 15.91 0.97 -10.23
CA VAL A 465 15.37 0.01 -11.23
C VAL A 465 15.19 0.60 -12.65
N PRO A 466 14.79 1.87 -12.85
CA PRO A 466 14.72 2.45 -14.19
C PRO A 466 16.11 2.57 -14.85
N ARG A 467 16.18 2.38 -16.18
CA ARG A 467 17.46 2.41 -16.92
C ARG A 467 18.00 3.83 -17.04
N GLU A 468 17.08 4.77 -17.24
CA GLU A 468 17.26 6.21 -17.42
C GLU A 468 17.85 6.82 -16.16
N VAL A 469 17.29 6.43 -15.00
CA VAL A 469 17.75 6.84 -13.67
C VAL A 469 19.14 6.26 -13.35
N ARG A 470 19.45 5.03 -13.78
CA ARG A 470 20.80 4.46 -13.63
C ARG A 470 21.84 5.18 -14.50
N ALA A 471 21.51 5.51 -15.75
CA ALA A 471 22.39 6.27 -16.63
C ALA A 471 22.67 7.67 -16.06
N TYR A 472 21.60 8.42 -15.75
CA TYR A 472 21.71 9.76 -15.18
C TYR A 472 22.59 9.81 -13.93
N PHE A 473 22.40 8.89 -12.96
CA PHE A 473 23.23 8.86 -11.75
C PHE A 473 24.60 8.19 -11.91
N ALA A 474 24.92 7.60 -13.07
CA ALA A 474 26.28 7.19 -13.40
C ALA A 474 27.08 8.39 -13.94
N GLU A 475 26.47 9.18 -14.81
CA GLU A 475 27.00 10.44 -15.35
C GLU A 475 27.13 11.52 -14.27
N HIS A 476 26.04 11.74 -13.52
CA HIS A 476 25.93 12.74 -12.45
C HIS A 476 26.29 12.14 -11.08
N ARG A 477 27.21 11.16 -11.04
CA ARG A 477 27.80 10.71 -9.78
C ARG A 477 28.52 11.93 -9.16
N PRO A 478 28.14 12.37 -7.94
CA PRO A 478 28.82 13.51 -7.33
C PRO A 478 30.30 13.19 -7.19
N VAL A 479 31.15 14.11 -7.66
CA VAL A 479 32.61 14.05 -7.42
C VAL A 479 32.79 13.88 -5.91
N PRO A 480 33.52 12.84 -5.44
CA PRO A 480 33.63 12.59 -4.01
C PRO A 480 34.13 13.84 -3.28
N ALA A 481 33.45 14.20 -2.20
CA ALA A 481 33.83 15.33 -1.35
C ALA A 481 35.22 15.04 -0.74
N ALA A 482 36.26 15.52 -1.43
CA ALA A 482 37.67 15.18 -1.27
C ALA A 482 37.98 13.67 -1.29
N THR A 483 38.32 13.13 -2.48
CA THR A 483 39.38 12.09 -2.57
C THR A 483 40.72 12.73 -2.18
N GLY A 484 40.92 12.97 -0.87
CA GLY A 484 42.05 13.73 -0.35
C GLY A 484 41.87 14.08 1.12
N ALA A 485 42.82 14.87 1.65
CA ALA A 485 43.00 15.07 3.09
C ALA A 485 41.79 15.68 3.83
N GLU A 486 40.84 16.33 3.15
CA GLU A 486 39.72 16.99 3.82
C GLU A 486 38.63 16.02 4.29
N ALA A 487 38.38 14.93 3.58
CA ALA A 487 37.54 13.85 4.09
C ALA A 487 38.15 13.20 5.34
N ALA A 488 39.48 13.08 5.39
CA ALA A 488 40.19 12.58 6.56
C ALA A 488 40.10 13.56 7.76
N ARG A 489 40.08 14.89 7.54
CA ARG A 489 39.89 15.89 8.62
C ARG A 489 38.55 15.76 9.37
N ALA A 490 37.54 15.09 8.80
CA ALA A 490 36.29 14.81 9.51
C ALA A 490 36.43 13.68 10.57
N TYR A 491 37.45 12.82 10.44
CA TYR A 491 37.70 11.67 11.32
C TYR A 491 39.03 11.78 12.11
N VAL A 492 39.92 12.69 11.71
CA VAL A 492 41.15 13.03 12.44
C VAL A 492 40.89 14.26 13.30
N TRP A 493 40.99 14.12 14.63
CA TRP A 493 40.89 15.25 15.55
C TRP A 493 41.95 16.32 15.24
N GLN A 494 41.51 17.56 15.07
CA GLN A 494 42.38 18.72 14.92
C GLN A 494 42.02 19.79 15.95
N PRO A 495 43.00 20.52 16.53
CA PRO A 495 42.71 21.64 17.41
C PRO A 495 41.82 22.69 16.73
N PRO A 496 40.91 23.36 17.46
CA PRO A 496 40.13 24.46 16.90
C PRO A 496 41.04 25.53 16.29
N ALA A 497 40.83 25.85 15.02
CA ALA A 497 41.64 26.85 14.32
C ALA A 497 41.59 28.19 15.08
N PRO A 498 42.73 28.87 15.31
CA PRO A 498 42.75 30.12 16.04
C PRO A 498 41.87 31.15 15.34
N LYS A 499 40.94 31.76 16.10
CA LYS A 499 40.02 32.77 15.58
C LYS A 499 40.82 33.88 14.90
N GLN A 500 40.61 34.06 13.60
CA GLN A 500 41.27 35.13 12.84
C GLN A 500 40.99 36.49 13.51
N PRO A 501 42.00 37.37 13.66
CA PRO A 501 41.80 38.69 14.24
C PRO A 501 40.70 39.46 13.49
N LYS A 502 39.69 39.90 14.23
CA LYS A 502 38.58 40.69 13.69
C LYS A 502 39.15 41.97 13.06
N PRO A 503 38.89 42.26 11.76
CA PRO A 503 39.41 43.45 11.11
C PRO A 503 39.12 44.72 11.92
N ALA A 504 40.15 45.55 12.11
CA ALA A 504 40.03 46.77 12.89
C ALA A 504 39.00 47.71 12.25
N ARG A 505 38.06 48.22 13.05
CA ARG A 505 37.12 49.26 12.62
C ARG A 505 37.92 50.52 12.25
N PRO A 506 37.73 51.13 11.06
CA PRO A 506 38.36 52.40 10.73
C PRO A 506 38.10 53.47 11.80
N ALA A 507 39.12 54.24 12.15
CA ALA A 507 38.98 55.32 13.12
C ALA A 507 38.09 56.45 12.54
N PRO A 508 37.27 57.12 13.37
CA PRO A 508 36.53 58.30 12.93
C PRO A 508 37.49 59.44 12.59
N ALA A 509 37.18 60.20 11.54
CA ALA A 509 37.97 61.34 11.09
C ALA A 509 37.95 62.49 12.13
N PRO A 510 39.04 63.28 12.27
CA PRO A 510 39.11 64.38 13.22
C PRO A 510 38.16 65.53 12.85
N ALA A 511 37.65 66.22 13.87
CA ALA A 511 36.74 67.36 13.71
C ALA A 511 37.45 68.62 13.19
N GLY A 512 36.84 69.32 12.24
CA GLY A 512 37.30 70.62 11.75
C GLY A 512 36.89 71.80 12.67
N PRO A 513 37.63 72.92 12.64
CA PRO A 513 37.40 74.08 13.50
C PRO A 513 36.18 74.94 13.08
N PRO A 514 35.64 75.79 13.98
CA PRO A 514 34.33 76.42 13.80
C PRO A 514 34.35 77.82 13.13
N ALA A 515 33.42 78.03 12.19
CA ALA A 515 32.86 79.31 11.77
C ALA A 515 31.50 79.03 11.07
N GLY A 516 30.51 79.93 11.04
CA GLY A 516 30.41 81.22 11.71
C GLY A 516 29.22 82.05 11.20
N ALA A 517 28.14 82.11 11.99
CA ALA A 517 27.05 83.11 11.97
C ALA A 517 26.09 83.23 10.75
N HIS A 518 24.79 83.33 11.11
CA HIS A 518 23.71 84.09 10.44
C HIS A 518 22.97 83.51 9.19
N PRO A 519 21.68 83.88 8.98
CA PRO A 519 20.66 82.84 8.76
C PRO A 519 19.58 83.13 7.69
N THR A 520 18.49 82.35 7.77
CA THR A 520 17.12 82.60 7.28
C THR A 520 16.80 82.51 5.78
N ALA A 521 15.95 81.50 5.48
CA ALA A 521 14.72 81.55 4.67
C ALA A 521 14.75 82.01 3.20
N GLY A 522 14.07 81.24 2.33
CA GLY A 522 13.73 81.72 0.98
C GLY A 522 13.26 80.64 0.00
N HIS A 523 11.95 80.64 -0.28
CA HIS A 523 11.31 80.38 -1.59
C HIS A 523 11.74 79.19 -2.47
N THR A 524 10.86 78.20 -2.46
CA THR A 524 10.21 77.59 -3.63
C THR A 524 10.47 78.19 -5.03
N GLY A 525 10.83 77.31 -5.98
CA GLY A 525 10.68 77.47 -7.44
C GLY A 525 11.99 77.25 -8.21
N ALA A 526 12.01 76.90 -9.51
CA ALA A 526 11.04 76.25 -10.40
C ALA A 526 11.68 76.12 -11.81
N TYR A 527 11.97 74.90 -12.28
CA TYR A 527 12.19 74.56 -13.71
C TYR A 527 13.38 75.27 -14.45
N PRO A 528 13.63 75.03 -15.76
CA PRO A 528 13.72 73.73 -16.46
C PRO A 528 14.94 73.56 -17.41
N GLY A 529 15.21 72.31 -17.84
CA GLY A 529 15.74 71.99 -19.18
C GLY A 529 17.27 72.00 -19.38
N SER A 530 17.80 71.62 -20.57
CA SER A 530 17.20 70.85 -21.69
C SER A 530 18.27 70.42 -22.72
N GLY A 531 17.97 69.39 -23.54
CA GLY A 531 18.76 68.97 -24.71
C GLY A 531 19.27 67.51 -24.66
N ALA A 532 19.22 66.69 -25.72
CA ALA A 532 18.60 66.90 -27.05
C ALA A 532 18.17 65.56 -27.72
N TYR A 533 17.25 65.66 -28.68
CA TYR A 533 16.75 64.62 -29.62
C TYR A 533 17.55 64.68 -30.96
N PRO A 534 17.46 63.75 -31.98
CA PRO A 534 16.31 62.98 -32.55
C PRO A 534 16.41 61.44 -32.38
N ALA A 535 15.35 60.61 -32.45
CA ALA A 535 14.26 60.41 -33.43
C ALA A 535 14.72 59.63 -34.71
N THR A 536 13.95 58.71 -35.31
CA THR A 536 12.49 58.69 -35.59
C THR A 536 11.79 57.31 -35.46
N GLY A 537 10.48 57.31 -35.14
CA GLY A 537 9.52 56.20 -35.37
C GLY A 537 8.69 56.43 -36.65
N PRO A 538 7.35 56.19 -36.71
CA PRO A 538 6.37 55.57 -35.77
C PRO A 538 5.87 54.21 -36.34
N THR A 539 4.66 53.61 -36.20
CA THR A 539 3.28 53.85 -35.65
C THR A 539 2.69 52.54 -35.07
N GLY A 540 1.51 52.45 -34.45
CA GLY A 540 0.66 53.49 -33.81
C GLY A 540 -0.86 53.41 -34.09
N THR A 541 -1.65 52.77 -33.19
CA THR A 541 -3.13 52.93 -33.07
C THR A 541 -3.62 52.64 -31.63
N TYR A 542 -4.85 53.05 -31.26
CA TYR A 542 -5.21 53.50 -29.88
C TYR A 542 -6.62 53.01 -29.37
N PRO A 543 -7.20 53.44 -28.20
CA PRO A 543 -8.11 52.62 -27.35
C PRO A 543 -9.56 53.15 -27.27
N PRO A 544 -10.39 52.72 -26.27
CA PRO A 544 -10.69 53.61 -25.12
C PRO A 544 -10.81 52.88 -23.74
N ALA A 545 -11.40 53.52 -22.71
CA ALA A 545 -11.21 53.18 -21.27
C ALA A 545 -12.41 53.44 -20.30
N GLY A 546 -12.26 53.04 -19.03
CA GLY A 546 -13.07 53.41 -17.84
C GLY A 546 -12.52 52.72 -16.55
N HIS A 547 -12.10 53.43 -15.49
CA HIS A 547 -12.89 53.82 -14.28
C HIS A 547 -13.22 52.63 -13.33
N THR A 548 -12.98 52.62 -12.00
CA THR A 548 -12.41 53.62 -11.05
C THR A 548 -11.85 52.94 -9.76
N GLY A 549 -11.31 53.70 -8.78
CA GLY A 549 -10.80 53.21 -7.46
C GLY A 549 -11.86 53.24 -6.32
N PRO A 550 -11.49 53.17 -5.00
CA PRO A 550 -10.17 53.38 -4.38
C PRO A 550 -9.68 52.24 -3.43
N VAL A 551 -8.57 52.47 -2.70
CA VAL A 551 -7.97 51.55 -1.70
C VAL A 551 -7.55 52.30 -0.41
N PRO A 552 -7.85 51.73 0.77
CA PRO A 552 -6.94 51.78 1.93
C PRO A 552 -6.94 50.47 2.77
N THR A 553 -5.96 50.10 3.60
CA THR A 553 -4.51 50.39 3.75
C THR A 553 -3.93 49.36 4.75
N GLN A 554 -2.65 48.96 4.67
CA GLN A 554 -1.94 48.26 5.76
C GLN A 554 -0.50 48.77 5.92
N GLN A 555 -0.08 49.04 7.16
CA GLN A 555 1.27 49.48 7.53
C GLN A 555 2.04 48.35 8.20
N ALA A 556 3.33 48.23 7.90
CA ALA A 556 4.29 47.41 8.64
C ALA A 556 5.33 48.33 9.32
N PRO A 557 5.73 48.06 10.59
CA PRO A 557 6.83 48.77 11.25
C PRO A 557 8.13 47.94 11.29
N ASP A 558 9.25 48.55 10.90
CA ASP A 558 10.60 48.03 11.17
C ASP A 558 10.88 47.89 12.67
N ARG A 559 11.62 46.84 13.07
CA ARG A 559 12.61 46.93 14.17
C ARG A 559 13.87 46.11 13.89
N ARG A 560 15.02 46.72 14.16
CA ARG A 560 16.34 46.06 14.25
C ARG A 560 16.74 45.87 15.72
N PHE A 561 17.74 45.02 15.94
CA PHE A 561 18.25 44.63 17.26
C PHE A 561 18.83 45.80 18.08
N ALA A 562 18.71 45.67 19.40
CA ALA A 562 19.63 46.21 20.41
C ALA A 562 20.05 45.04 21.33
N ALA A 563 21.14 45.19 22.09
CA ALA A 563 21.72 44.10 22.89
C ALA A 563 22.30 44.59 24.23
N GLY A 564 22.30 43.71 25.23
CA GLY A 564 23.19 43.78 26.39
C GLY A 564 22.51 43.88 27.76
N SER A 565 22.61 42.81 28.55
CA SER A 565 22.75 42.84 30.02
C SER A 565 23.11 41.43 30.52
N ASP A 566 24.21 41.29 31.24
CA ASP A 566 24.61 40.03 31.86
C ASP A 566 23.81 39.75 33.14
N ALA A 567 23.58 38.46 33.42
CA ALA A 567 23.36 37.93 34.76
C ALA A 567 23.86 36.48 34.80
N THR A 568 24.60 36.12 35.85
CA THR A 568 25.18 34.78 36.03
C THR A 568 24.59 34.12 37.26
N GLU A 569 24.11 32.89 37.14
CA GLU A 569 23.83 32.04 38.30
C GLU A 569 24.30 30.60 38.01
N VAL A 570 24.79 29.92 39.04
CA VAL A 570 25.55 28.66 38.94
C VAL A 570 25.05 27.68 39.99
N LEU A 571 24.80 26.44 39.58
CA LEU A 571 24.58 25.30 40.47
C LEU A 571 25.54 24.16 40.08
N PRO A 572 26.09 23.40 41.05
CA PRO A 572 27.27 22.57 40.84
C PRO A 572 26.95 21.14 40.36
N VAL A 573 27.92 20.54 39.66
CA VAL A 573 27.97 19.09 39.37
C VAL A 573 29.17 18.50 40.11
N GLN A 574 28.96 17.38 40.80
CA GLN A 574 30.02 16.66 41.51
C GLN A 574 30.84 15.80 40.51
N PRO A 575 32.18 15.73 40.65
CA PRO A 575 33.00 14.85 39.82
C PRO A 575 32.91 13.39 40.28
N ALA A 576 32.99 12.46 39.32
CA ALA A 576 33.20 11.03 39.57
C ALA A 576 34.52 10.59 38.91
N GLU A 577 35.25 9.69 39.56
CA GLU A 577 36.60 9.28 39.16
C GLU A 577 36.60 8.16 38.10
N PRO A 578 37.62 8.09 37.21
CA PRO A 578 37.76 7.02 36.23
C PRO A 578 38.65 5.87 36.73
N GLU A 579 38.07 4.72 37.05
CA GLU A 579 38.86 3.50 37.29
C GLU A 579 39.40 2.87 35.99
N ARG A 580 40.54 2.17 36.11
CA ARG A 580 41.23 1.47 35.02
C ARG A 580 40.97 -0.03 35.07
N SER A 581 40.54 -0.64 33.97
CA SER A 581 41.11 -1.90 33.48
C SER A 581 40.65 -2.21 32.04
N GLY A 582 41.44 -2.82 31.14
CA GLY A 582 42.86 -3.15 31.29
C GLY A 582 43.32 -4.46 30.64
N TYR A 583 43.12 -4.66 29.33
CA TYR A 583 43.88 -5.66 28.55
C TYR A 583 44.31 -5.10 27.19
N ALA A 584 45.57 -5.35 26.84
CA ALA A 584 46.21 -4.79 25.64
C ALA A 584 46.47 -5.86 24.57
N ALA A 585 46.30 -5.50 23.31
CA ALA A 585 46.71 -6.33 22.18
C ALA A 585 48.24 -6.34 22.04
N ARG A 586 48.82 -7.50 21.70
CA ARG A 586 50.20 -7.61 21.21
C ARG A 586 50.20 -7.70 19.68
N PRO A 587 50.93 -6.83 18.96
CA PRO A 587 51.11 -6.95 17.51
C PRO A 587 52.23 -7.94 17.16
N GLY A 588 52.12 -8.58 15.99
CA GLY A 588 53.27 -9.11 15.25
C GLY A 588 53.21 -10.60 14.92
N LEU A 589 52.82 -10.92 13.67
CA LEU A 589 53.40 -11.95 12.80
C LEU A 589 52.82 -11.79 11.38
N THR A 590 53.59 -12.14 10.36
CA THR A 590 53.24 -12.03 8.93
C THR A 590 52.72 -13.35 8.37
N PRO A 591 51.94 -13.35 7.27
CA PRO A 591 51.40 -14.57 6.69
C PRO A 591 52.42 -15.28 5.79
N ASP A 592 52.45 -16.62 5.83
CA ASP A 592 52.58 -17.43 4.61
C ASP A 592 52.18 -18.92 4.83
N GLU A 593 51.85 -19.59 3.72
CA GLU A 593 51.74 -21.05 3.47
C GLU A 593 50.85 -21.98 4.36
N GLY A 594 50.26 -23.01 3.73
CA GLY A 594 49.38 -24.03 4.34
C GLY A 594 50.07 -25.38 4.62
N PRO A 595 49.37 -26.54 4.81
CA PRO A 595 48.04 -26.87 4.28
C PRO A 595 47.06 -27.60 5.25
N SER A 596 45.97 -28.12 4.68
CA SER A 596 44.83 -28.86 5.25
C SER A 596 45.09 -29.89 6.37
N THR A 597 44.19 -29.94 7.37
CA THR A 597 43.14 -31.00 7.48
C THR A 597 42.23 -30.84 8.71
N ALA A 598 40.90 -30.85 8.50
CA ALA A 598 39.86 -31.38 9.41
C ALA A 598 38.46 -31.09 8.84
N VAL A 599 37.73 -32.12 8.37
CA VAL A 599 36.32 -32.04 7.96
C VAL A 599 35.59 -33.24 8.56
N LEU A 600 34.44 -33.03 9.21
CA LEU A 600 33.42 -34.01 9.60
C LEU A 600 32.17 -33.22 10.09
N PRO A 601 30.94 -33.77 9.99
CA PRO A 601 30.19 -33.63 8.75
C PRO A 601 28.81 -32.96 8.91
N ALA A 602 28.17 -32.66 7.78
CA ALA A 602 26.72 -32.45 7.72
C ALA A 602 26.00 -33.82 7.71
N TYR A 603 24.79 -33.86 8.28
CA TYR A 603 23.87 -34.99 8.07
C TYR A 603 23.00 -34.75 6.84
N GLN A 604 22.56 -35.84 6.22
CA GLN A 604 21.92 -35.88 4.92
C GLN A 604 20.58 -36.60 5.06
N GLU A 605 19.48 -35.96 4.66
CA GLU A 605 18.15 -36.57 4.72
C GLU A 605 17.96 -37.51 3.53
N GLU A 606 17.78 -38.81 3.81
CA GLU A 606 17.44 -39.82 2.80
C GLU A 606 15.93 -40.04 2.71
N GLN A 607 15.45 -40.25 1.48
CA GLN A 607 14.05 -40.44 1.13
C GLN A 607 13.77 -41.93 0.86
N PRO A 608 12.79 -42.56 1.55
CA PRO A 608 12.19 -43.81 1.11
C PRO A 608 10.67 -43.68 0.86
N GLY A 609 10.09 -44.59 0.07
CA GLY A 609 8.68 -44.54 -0.30
C GLY A 609 7.97 -45.90 -0.38
N THR A 610 6.64 -45.82 -0.44
CA THR A 610 5.67 -46.82 -0.94
C THR A 610 5.57 -48.22 -0.29
N GLY A 611 4.58 -48.36 0.61
CA GLY A 611 3.72 -49.54 0.76
C GLY A 611 4.12 -50.63 1.79
N PRO A 612 3.24 -51.62 2.09
CA PRO A 612 1.84 -51.79 1.68
C PRO A 612 0.83 -51.72 2.86
N GLN A 613 -0.47 -51.95 2.60
CA GLN A 613 -1.60 -51.75 3.53
C GLN A 613 -2.30 -53.08 3.95
N PRO A 614 -2.69 -53.26 5.23
CA PRO A 614 -3.67 -54.25 5.69
C PRO A 614 -5.07 -53.65 6.02
N THR A 615 -6.07 -54.49 6.34
CA THR A 615 -7.50 -54.16 6.14
C THR A 615 -8.43 -54.51 7.33
N ALA A 616 -9.50 -53.70 7.49
CA ALA A 616 -10.74 -53.96 8.26
C ALA A 616 -10.60 -54.00 9.82
N GLN A 617 -11.65 -53.83 10.64
CA GLN A 617 -13.11 -54.03 10.48
C GLN A 617 -13.98 -52.98 11.23
N GLN A 618 -15.29 -52.90 10.92
CA GLN A 618 -16.31 -52.18 11.70
C GLN A 618 -17.25 -53.16 12.44
N PRO A 619 -17.73 -52.79 13.64
CA PRO A 619 -19.18 -52.73 13.91
C PRO A 619 -19.58 -51.48 14.74
N GLY A 620 -20.85 -51.08 14.88
CA GLY A 620 -22.06 -51.57 14.22
C GLY A 620 -23.38 -51.16 14.90
N GLN A 621 -24.05 -50.11 14.37
CA GLN A 621 -25.46 -49.67 14.60
C GLN A 621 -25.93 -49.24 16.03
N GLY A 622 -26.94 -48.34 16.07
CA GLY A 622 -27.76 -48.12 17.28
C GLY A 622 -28.37 -46.73 17.52
N TYR A 623 -29.28 -46.23 16.66
CA TYR A 623 -30.06 -45.00 16.93
C TYR A 623 -31.58 -45.22 16.70
N PRO A 624 -32.44 -45.05 17.72
CA PRO A 624 -33.88 -44.87 17.56
C PRO A 624 -34.30 -43.39 17.56
N GLN A 625 -35.34 -43.05 16.79
CA GLN A 625 -36.06 -41.76 16.90
C GLN A 625 -37.22 -41.85 17.91
N GLN A 626 -37.56 -40.72 18.55
CA GLN A 626 -38.90 -40.08 18.57
C GLN A 626 -38.79 -38.75 19.35
N GLY A 627 -39.54 -37.69 19.01
CA GLY A 627 -40.88 -37.40 19.57
C GLY A 627 -40.74 -36.68 20.93
N TYR A 628 -41.39 -35.55 21.25
CA TYR A 628 -42.53 -34.83 20.65
C TYR A 628 -42.40 -33.33 20.96
N GLY A 629 -43.30 -32.49 20.43
CA GLY A 629 -43.51 -31.12 20.92
C GLY A 629 -44.98 -30.86 21.26
N GLN A 630 -45.26 -29.87 22.11
CA GLN A 630 -46.54 -29.14 22.18
C GLN A 630 -46.38 -27.81 22.96
N GLN A 631 -47.45 -26.99 22.99
CA GLN A 631 -47.42 -25.54 23.31
C GLN A 631 -48.07 -25.14 24.67
N GLN A 632 -48.08 -23.82 24.94
CA GLN A 632 -48.87 -23.05 25.94
C GLN A 632 -48.29 -22.94 27.37
N GLY A 633 -48.39 -21.81 28.10
CA GLY A 633 -48.87 -20.46 27.70
C GLY A 633 -48.98 -19.45 28.86
N TYR A 634 -48.77 -18.15 28.56
CA TYR A 634 -49.14 -16.90 29.28
C TYR A 634 -49.11 -16.76 30.83
N ALA A 635 -48.39 -15.74 31.30
CA ALA A 635 -48.88 -14.73 32.27
C ALA A 635 -48.01 -13.44 32.22
N SER A 636 -48.51 -12.31 32.73
CA SER A 636 -47.78 -11.03 32.81
C SER A 636 -48.22 -10.21 34.02
N SER A 637 -47.27 -9.62 34.76
CA SER A 637 -47.53 -8.60 35.78
C SER A 637 -46.27 -7.82 36.20
N GLY A 638 -46.40 -6.49 36.28
CA GLY A 638 -45.68 -5.63 37.24
C GLY A 638 -46.67 -5.14 38.31
N PRO A 639 -46.43 -4.02 39.03
CA PRO A 639 -45.29 -3.09 38.99
C PRO A 639 -44.69 -2.79 40.38
N GLY A 640 -43.80 -1.80 40.50
CA GLY A 640 -43.48 -1.15 41.79
C GLY A 640 -42.22 -0.26 41.80
N GLN A 641 -42.33 0.98 42.29
CA GLN A 641 -41.18 1.85 42.59
C GLN A 641 -41.01 2.06 44.11
N GLN A 642 -39.75 2.12 44.57
CA GLN A 642 -39.23 2.74 45.81
C GLN A 642 -37.70 2.48 45.80
N GLY A 643 -36.80 3.33 46.31
CA GLY A 643 -36.90 4.72 46.80
C GLY A 643 -35.51 5.17 47.29
N TYR A 644 -35.08 6.41 47.02
CA TYR A 644 -33.73 6.92 47.36
C TYR A 644 -33.72 7.75 48.64
N ALA A 645 -32.81 7.44 49.58
CA ALA A 645 -32.45 8.30 50.72
C ALA A 645 -31.01 7.98 51.21
N PRO A 646 -30.11 8.97 51.42
CA PRO A 646 -28.72 8.72 51.83
C PRO A 646 -28.40 9.08 53.30
N GLN A 647 -27.74 8.17 54.00
CA GLN A 647 -27.03 8.36 55.29
C GLN A 647 -25.88 7.35 55.34
N GLY A 648 -24.70 7.59 55.93
CA GLY A 648 -24.10 8.79 56.53
C GLY A 648 -22.62 8.50 56.82
N TYR A 649 -21.75 9.52 56.85
CA TYR A 649 -20.30 9.31 57.06
C TYR A 649 -19.88 9.65 58.49
N ASP A 650 -19.28 8.70 59.20
CA ASP A 650 -18.57 8.94 60.47
C ASP A 650 -17.19 8.25 60.45
N GLN A 651 -16.13 9.01 60.76
CA GLN A 651 -14.76 8.50 60.92
C GLN A 651 -14.29 8.63 62.38
N GLN A 652 -14.10 7.50 63.07
CA GLN A 652 -13.31 7.37 64.30
C GLN A 652 -12.72 5.94 64.33
N GLY A 653 -11.52 5.64 64.82
CA GLY A 653 -10.45 6.49 65.34
C GLY A 653 -9.61 5.72 66.38
N TYR A 654 -8.26 5.76 66.29
CA TYR A 654 -7.28 5.17 67.25
C TYR A 654 -7.29 3.61 67.34
N GLY A 655 -6.22 2.90 67.75
CA GLY A 655 -4.81 3.29 67.98
C GLY A 655 -3.90 2.14 68.48
N GLN A 656 -2.71 1.99 67.85
CA GLN A 656 -1.39 1.45 68.31
C GLN A 656 -1.22 0.38 69.44
N GLN A 657 -0.26 -0.55 69.19
CA GLN A 657 0.49 -1.43 70.15
C GLN A 657 -0.35 -2.51 70.89
N GLY A 658 0.12 -3.70 71.33
CA GLY A 658 1.44 -4.32 71.58
C GLY A 658 1.39 -4.99 72.98
N TYR A 659 1.85 -6.21 73.31
CA TYR A 659 2.81 -7.16 72.72
C TYR A 659 2.56 -8.63 73.17
N ALA A 660 3.07 -9.61 72.39
CA ALA A 660 3.66 -10.92 72.79
C ALA A 660 2.84 -12.11 73.40
N GLN A 661 3.13 -13.31 72.86
CA GLN A 661 2.97 -14.69 73.42
C GLN A 661 1.52 -15.22 73.59
N GLN A 662 1.16 -16.51 73.44
CA GLN A 662 1.90 -17.79 73.25
C GLN A 662 1.15 -18.71 72.22
N PRO A 663 1.60 -19.93 71.85
CA PRO A 663 1.18 -20.62 70.62
C PRO A 663 0.06 -21.69 70.76
N ALA A 664 -0.42 -22.13 69.57
CA ALA A 664 -1.08 -23.41 69.26
C ALA A 664 -2.55 -23.64 69.73
N ALA A 665 -3.49 -23.24 68.87
CA ALA A 665 -4.81 -23.88 68.73
C ALA A 665 -5.21 -23.90 67.24
N GLN A 666 -6.06 -24.86 66.84
CA GLN A 666 -6.39 -25.13 65.43
C GLN A 666 -7.37 -24.08 64.86
N GLN A 667 -7.12 -23.58 63.64
CA GLN A 667 -8.05 -22.69 62.94
C GLN A 667 -8.98 -23.48 61.99
N PRO A 668 -10.28 -23.15 61.89
CA PRO A 668 -11.22 -23.87 61.03
C PRO A 668 -10.96 -23.71 59.52
N SER A 669 -11.29 -24.76 58.76
CA SER A 669 -11.22 -24.77 57.30
C SER A 669 -12.16 -23.74 56.66
N TYR A 670 -11.61 -22.77 55.94
CA TYR A 670 -12.41 -21.82 55.16
C TYR A 670 -12.83 -22.47 53.83
N ALA A 671 -14.11 -22.85 53.71
CA ALA A 671 -14.65 -23.40 52.48
C ALA A 671 -14.79 -22.29 51.40
N PRO A 672 -14.21 -22.45 50.19
CA PRO A 672 -14.46 -21.53 49.09
C PRO A 672 -15.96 -21.53 48.67
N PRO A 673 -16.48 -20.42 48.12
CA PRO A 673 -17.83 -20.40 47.56
C PRO A 673 -17.96 -21.38 46.40
N ALA A 674 -19.17 -21.94 46.22
CA ALA A 674 -19.45 -22.94 45.20
C ALA A 674 -19.14 -22.43 43.78
N GLN A 675 -18.38 -23.21 43.02
CA GLN A 675 -18.00 -22.89 41.65
C GLN A 675 -19.15 -23.16 40.67
N PRO A 676 -19.26 -22.40 39.56
CA PRO A 676 -20.16 -22.73 38.46
C PRO A 676 -19.77 -24.06 37.81
N ALA A 677 -20.74 -24.76 37.21
CA ALA A 677 -20.52 -26.10 36.65
C ALA A 677 -19.50 -26.09 35.49
N GLY A 678 -18.35 -26.69 35.72
CA GLY A 678 -17.24 -26.83 34.78
C GLY A 678 -16.24 -27.88 35.26
N PHE A 679 -15.15 -28.09 34.51
CA PHE A 679 -14.11 -29.06 34.85
C PHE A 679 -13.52 -28.82 36.24
N THR A 680 -13.19 -29.90 36.96
CA THR A 680 -12.71 -29.81 38.35
C THR A 680 -11.24 -30.18 38.51
N ALA A 681 -10.58 -29.65 39.55
CA ALA A 681 -9.20 -30.01 39.89
C ALA A 681 -9.02 -31.51 40.21
N ALA A 682 -10.05 -32.18 40.75
CA ALA A 682 -10.04 -33.62 40.96
C ALA A 682 -10.00 -34.39 39.63
N GLN A 683 -10.88 -34.02 38.69
CA GLN A 683 -10.93 -34.61 37.34
C GLN A 683 -9.64 -34.33 36.53
N ALA A 684 -9.01 -33.17 36.74
CA ALA A 684 -7.73 -32.84 36.12
C ALA A 684 -6.56 -33.70 36.65
N LEU A 685 -6.62 -34.15 37.91
CA LEU A 685 -5.61 -35.00 38.56
C LEU A 685 -5.86 -36.51 38.42
N ASP A 686 -7.09 -36.93 38.12
CA ASP A 686 -7.49 -38.34 38.05
C ASP A 686 -6.77 -39.08 36.92
N PRO A 687 -5.97 -40.14 37.21
CA PRO A 687 -5.32 -40.97 36.20
C PRO A 687 -6.30 -41.69 35.25
N GLY A 688 -7.58 -41.81 35.61
CA GLY A 688 -8.63 -42.39 34.78
C GLY A 688 -9.28 -41.43 33.79
N THR A 689 -8.98 -40.12 33.83
CA THR A 689 -9.55 -39.14 32.89
C THR A 689 -9.03 -39.39 31.46
N PRO A 690 -9.92 -39.50 30.44
CA PRO A 690 -9.50 -39.68 29.05
C PRO A 690 -8.56 -38.59 28.53
N LEU A 691 -7.64 -38.95 27.63
CA LEU A 691 -6.58 -38.06 27.16
C LEU A 691 -7.14 -36.84 26.40
N GLU A 692 -8.25 -37.04 25.69
CA GLU A 692 -9.03 -36.01 25.00
C GLU A 692 -9.63 -35.01 25.99
N VAL A 693 -10.09 -35.50 27.15
CA VAL A 693 -10.65 -34.66 28.23
C VAL A 693 -9.54 -33.88 28.93
N LEU A 694 -8.35 -34.46 29.13
CA LEU A 694 -7.17 -33.72 29.63
C LEU A 694 -6.76 -32.59 28.67
N ALA A 695 -6.80 -32.83 27.36
CA ALA A 695 -6.56 -31.80 26.35
C ALA A 695 -7.63 -30.70 26.33
N GLN A 696 -8.90 -31.05 26.58
CA GLN A 696 -10.01 -30.09 26.68
C GLN A 696 -9.91 -29.23 27.96
N ILE A 697 -9.60 -29.84 29.10
CA ILE A 697 -9.37 -29.13 30.38
C ILE A 697 -8.29 -28.05 30.23
N VAL A 698 -7.20 -28.35 29.52
CA VAL A 698 -6.10 -27.41 29.28
C VAL A 698 -6.52 -26.19 28.43
N GLN A 699 -7.52 -26.35 27.55
CA GLN A 699 -8.09 -25.27 26.74
C GLN A 699 -9.12 -24.45 27.53
N ASP A 700 -10.16 -25.12 28.04
CA ASP A 700 -11.34 -24.46 28.63
C ASP A 700 -11.11 -23.99 30.08
N ALA A 701 -10.22 -24.64 30.82
CA ALA A 701 -9.90 -24.32 32.21
C ALA A 701 -8.39 -24.04 32.40
N PRO A 702 -7.86 -22.89 31.94
CA PRO A 702 -6.44 -22.55 32.08
C PRO A 702 -5.89 -22.63 33.51
N HIS A 703 -6.75 -22.39 34.51
CA HIS A 703 -6.41 -22.47 35.93
C HIS A 703 -6.19 -23.91 36.46
N LEU A 704 -6.48 -24.94 35.64
CA LEU A 704 -6.25 -26.36 35.94
C LEU A 704 -5.01 -26.94 35.23
N ARG A 705 -4.25 -26.12 34.49
CA ARG A 705 -3.03 -26.55 33.78
C ARG A 705 -1.96 -27.16 34.69
N PRO A 706 -1.67 -26.64 35.90
CA PRO A 706 -0.74 -27.28 36.83
C PRO A 706 -1.21 -28.68 37.27
N GLN A 707 -2.52 -28.88 37.42
CA GLN A 707 -3.14 -30.15 37.78
C GLN A 707 -3.02 -31.17 36.65
N VAL A 708 -3.26 -30.77 35.40
CA VAL A 708 -3.04 -31.66 34.23
C VAL A 708 -1.55 -31.97 34.03
N ALA A 709 -0.63 -31.03 34.31
CA ALA A 709 0.81 -31.30 34.28
C ALA A 709 1.23 -32.36 35.33
N ALA A 710 0.62 -32.33 36.52
CA ALA A 710 0.85 -33.28 37.60
C ALA A 710 0.19 -34.67 37.37
N ASN A 711 -0.85 -34.76 36.55
CA ASN A 711 -1.56 -36.02 36.30
C ASN A 711 -0.67 -37.06 35.57
N PRO A 712 -0.46 -38.27 36.14
CA PRO A 712 0.47 -39.26 35.59
C PRO A 712 0.07 -39.78 34.20
N SER A 713 -1.22 -39.74 33.84
CA SER A 713 -1.72 -40.20 32.54
C SER A 713 -1.56 -39.17 31.41
N THR A 714 -1.22 -37.91 31.72
CA THR A 714 -0.99 -36.87 30.70
C THR A 714 0.15 -37.25 29.75
N TYR A 715 -0.13 -37.21 28.45
CA TYR A 715 0.74 -37.70 27.38
C TYR A 715 1.88 -36.71 27.03
N PRO A 716 3.03 -37.18 26.49
CA PRO A 716 4.24 -36.37 26.37
C PRO A 716 4.09 -35.04 25.62
N ALA A 717 3.39 -35.03 24.47
CA ALA A 717 3.20 -33.82 23.67
C ALA A 717 2.40 -32.72 24.40
N LEU A 718 1.47 -33.10 25.29
CA LEU A 718 0.74 -32.13 26.11
C LEU A 718 1.61 -31.59 27.25
N LEU A 719 2.54 -32.40 27.80
CA LEU A 719 3.51 -31.95 28.79
C LEU A 719 4.57 -31.01 28.18
N GLU A 720 4.98 -31.26 26.94
CA GLU A 720 5.87 -30.38 26.17
C GLU A 720 5.18 -29.04 25.86
N TRP A 721 3.94 -29.07 25.35
CA TRP A 721 3.13 -27.87 25.14
C TRP A 721 2.92 -27.08 26.44
N LEU A 722 2.64 -27.75 27.56
CA LEU A 722 2.48 -27.13 28.88
C LEU A 722 3.77 -26.45 29.35
N GLY A 723 4.94 -27.07 29.16
CA GLY A 723 6.24 -26.47 29.51
C GLY A 723 6.60 -25.26 28.64
N ASN A 724 6.15 -25.23 27.39
CA ASN A 724 6.36 -24.09 26.47
C ASN A 724 5.51 -22.85 26.80
N LEU A 725 4.61 -22.91 27.80
CA LEU A 725 3.83 -21.75 28.26
C LEU A 725 4.62 -20.78 29.15
N GLY A 726 5.67 -21.25 29.84
CA GLY A 726 6.41 -20.45 30.83
C GLY A 726 5.60 -20.09 32.09
N ASP A 727 4.58 -20.90 32.43
CA ASP A 727 3.80 -20.75 33.67
C ASP A 727 4.56 -21.35 34.86
N PRO A 728 4.89 -20.58 35.91
CA PRO A 728 5.74 -21.04 37.02
C PRO A 728 5.09 -22.14 37.88
N ALA A 729 3.75 -22.24 37.91
CA ALA A 729 3.05 -23.30 38.61
C ALA A 729 3.02 -24.60 37.79
N VAL A 730 2.90 -24.49 36.46
CA VAL A 730 3.07 -25.62 35.54
C VAL A 730 4.52 -26.14 35.57
N ASP A 731 5.51 -25.25 35.53
CA ASP A 731 6.93 -25.60 35.65
C ASP A 731 7.27 -26.27 36.99
N ALA A 732 6.59 -25.88 38.08
CA ALA A 732 6.72 -26.57 39.36
C ALA A 732 6.20 -28.01 39.29
N ALA A 733 5.01 -28.22 38.72
CA ALA A 733 4.41 -29.55 38.55
C ALA A 733 5.24 -30.45 37.62
N LEU A 734 5.72 -29.92 36.49
CA LEU A 734 6.61 -30.63 35.56
C LEU A 734 7.96 -30.98 36.20
N ARG A 735 8.48 -30.14 37.11
CA ARG A 735 9.71 -30.41 37.86
C ARG A 735 9.51 -31.52 38.90
N SER A 736 8.38 -31.54 39.62
CA SER A 736 8.03 -32.62 40.56
C SER A 736 7.71 -33.97 39.89
N ARG A 737 7.72 -34.04 38.56
CA ARG A 737 7.57 -35.27 37.76
C ARG A 737 8.90 -35.79 37.20
N ARG A 738 10.00 -35.06 37.41
CA ARG A 738 11.35 -35.36 36.87
C ARG A 738 12.40 -35.66 37.96
N GLY A 739 12.00 -35.65 39.23
CA GLY A 739 12.78 -36.07 40.40
C GLY A 739 11.95 -36.98 41.29
#